data_AF-A0A936HDC1-F1
#
_entry.id   AF-A0A936HDC1-F1
#
_cell.length_a   1.000
_cell.length_b   1.000
_cell.length_c   1.000
_cell.angle_alpha   90.00
_cell.angle_beta   90.00
_cell.angle_gamma   90.00
#
_symmetry.space_group_name_H-M   'P 1'
#
loop_
_entity.id
_entity.type
_entity.pdbx_description
1 polymer ?
#
loop_
_entity_poly.entity_id
_entity_poly.type
_entity_poly.pdbx_seq_one_letter_code
_entity_poly.pdbx_strand_id
1 'polypeptide(L)'
;MSGRSGVGAGFWSSGLAGRWWLLALWSLPVLGVIWTAYQAPAWLEPRLLSVELAPGQSLVLGRDALWASQADREHIELRRDGGAGWRLTNLSAAKQVRWRSNFGHYDARSVRSWPLAAGASFAVGTETFAVLNAEPERLILQGGGLRWDYDGLNLRRDGRLLPPCHADWRARWRARLEKLGWSLVLTRRPLRLGGGVYCADRLGLAGVPLDTVVIEPTPTGFALDPGAAGRRDGTLVTVAVGTPEAESLWERSIPLGVGDRLTVGRTRYEVMQAAPVLELAVVAGARRWLADSPPPAASGVRVEWGRLAWLWPSGSPAPAGWLGLLLSALVPGSLWWAAREWRWRSQAGNRWLRIALGLALAGTCLEMHWNVATLPLLWPYLLAWPVLLVWLGTVRSPWSVGLLAVVTLLLGSGLLALLQLGIGSGEAGWLRYGGSGAALAGAFGGLAWVGQSGWQLIRPAGWPGERRLWWGLRLLGAVSLALLAAQVIAGDEGGWAGFQPFELTKLVLAAAAAHALALRGQSPLHGWSYDKAAPWLRYLGPLLLLAVASGFALLYLHDFSPLLLLLCWGVVLAWAYLRTHPLPWWRWSGLLLLGALVLLLAAGLRGLHDRPDALPLDFQAERIRAWAAPEFYPHAGYQLRRALEAIRAGGWQGTVWREAVNGRVMTVPVVESDFAPTFFLNRYGGLAGLMLVGIQAVFIGLLLMIANRALRRLGTGRSWPAALGGFFYFTLSGSAALLAAHFLMSWGTNLGFLPVMGQPMPLLSAAGSHLVLFVLPIVALAVAIEERSHDDPL
;
A
#
# COMPACT_ATOMS: atom_id res chain seq x y z
N MET A 1 46.59 -40.86 -21.15
CA MET A 1 47.15 -39.61 -20.61
C MET A 1 46.02 -38.58 -20.57
N SER A 2 45.11 -38.62 -19.59
CA SER A 2 45.19 -38.05 -18.23
C SER A 2 45.33 -36.52 -18.18
N GLY A 3 44.27 -35.86 -17.70
CA GLY A 3 44.38 -34.63 -16.89
C GLY A 3 43.85 -33.35 -17.52
N ARG A 4 42.59 -32.99 -17.21
CA ARG A 4 42.20 -31.60 -16.93
C ARG A 4 40.94 -31.54 -16.05
N SER A 5 41.22 -31.51 -14.74
CA SER A 5 40.57 -30.71 -13.71
C SER A 5 39.03 -30.62 -13.71
N GLY A 6 38.40 -31.56 -13.00
CA GLY A 6 37.14 -31.31 -12.32
C GLY A 6 37.37 -30.38 -11.12
N VAL A 7 37.08 -29.09 -11.29
CA VAL A 7 36.92 -28.14 -10.18
C VAL A 7 35.66 -27.34 -10.48
N GLY A 8 34.58 -27.62 -9.75
CA GLY A 8 33.33 -26.84 -9.82
C GLY A 8 32.02 -27.60 -9.63
N ALA A 9 32.03 -28.93 -9.77
CA ALA A 9 30.79 -29.73 -9.69
C ALA A 9 30.45 -30.28 -8.29
N GLY A 10 31.31 -30.09 -7.29
CA GLY A 10 31.19 -30.78 -5.99
C GLY A 10 30.26 -30.15 -4.94
N PHE A 11 29.79 -28.91 -5.12
CA PHE A 11 29.08 -28.20 -4.03
C PHE A 11 27.54 -28.24 -4.12
N TRP A 12 26.97 -28.75 -5.21
CA TRP A 12 25.55 -28.53 -5.53
C TRP A 12 24.72 -29.80 -5.81
N SER A 13 25.22 -30.99 -5.46
CA SER A 13 24.50 -32.25 -5.66
C SER A 13 24.42 -33.12 -4.39
N SER A 14 23.46 -32.85 -3.51
CA SER A 14 22.90 -33.85 -2.57
C SER A 14 21.65 -33.30 -1.88
N GLY A 15 20.83 -34.18 -1.29
CA GLY A 15 19.64 -33.85 -0.50
C GLY A 15 19.95 -33.01 0.76
N LEU A 16 19.02 -32.96 1.72
CA LEU A 16 19.04 -32.11 2.93
C LEU A 16 20.39 -32.03 3.66
N ALA A 17 21.23 -33.07 3.59
CA ALA A 17 22.60 -33.08 4.12
C ALA A 17 23.53 -32.00 3.50
N GLY A 18 23.33 -31.59 2.24
CA GLY A 18 24.16 -30.59 1.55
C GLY A 18 23.62 -29.16 1.57
N ARG A 19 22.42 -28.93 2.11
CA ARG A 19 21.69 -27.65 2.05
C ARG A 19 21.30 -27.10 3.43
N TRP A 20 21.97 -27.54 4.49
CA TRP A 20 21.75 -27.06 5.87
C TRP A 20 21.90 -25.54 6.00
N TRP A 21 22.76 -24.93 5.20
CA TRP A 21 22.96 -23.47 5.16
C TRP A 21 21.71 -22.70 4.73
N LEU A 22 20.83 -23.29 3.90
CA LEU A 22 19.55 -22.67 3.52
C LEU A 22 18.56 -22.66 4.68
N LEU A 23 18.52 -23.73 5.47
CA LEU A 23 17.72 -23.78 6.70
C LEU A 23 18.23 -22.79 7.73
N ALA A 24 19.56 -22.68 7.87
CA ALA A 24 20.18 -21.68 8.73
C ALA A 24 19.85 -20.25 8.28
N LEU A 25 19.91 -19.97 6.97
CA LEU A 25 19.55 -18.65 6.43
C LEU A 25 18.05 -18.34 6.59
N TRP A 26 17.19 -19.33 6.35
CA TRP A 26 15.75 -19.20 6.55
C TRP A 26 15.37 -19.03 8.03
N SER A 27 16.15 -19.56 8.97
CA SER A 27 15.87 -19.39 10.40
C SER A 27 16.31 -18.02 10.93
N LEU A 28 17.18 -17.26 10.24
CA LEU A 28 17.64 -15.94 10.71
C LEU A 28 16.48 -14.95 10.98
N PRO A 29 15.51 -14.74 10.06
CA PRO A 29 14.37 -13.87 10.36
C PRO A 29 13.51 -14.39 11.52
N VAL A 30 13.34 -15.71 11.64
CA VAL A 30 12.59 -16.34 12.73
C VAL A 30 13.26 -16.09 14.08
N LEU A 31 14.59 -16.26 14.15
CA LEU A 31 15.39 -15.90 15.33
C LEU A 31 15.29 -14.41 15.63
N GLY A 32 15.28 -13.56 14.60
CA GLY A 32 15.05 -12.12 14.76
C GLY A 32 13.67 -11.80 15.36
N VAL A 33 12.61 -12.50 14.95
CA VAL A 33 11.27 -12.35 15.53
C VAL A 33 11.26 -12.78 17.00
N ILE A 34 11.88 -13.92 17.33
CA ILE A 34 12.00 -14.41 18.71
C ILE A 34 12.79 -13.40 19.56
N TRP A 35 13.93 -12.92 19.07
CA TRP A 35 14.74 -11.91 19.74
C TRP A 35 13.97 -10.60 19.95
N THR A 36 13.21 -10.17 18.94
CA THR A 36 12.36 -8.97 19.05
C THR A 36 11.26 -9.16 20.07
N ALA A 37 10.67 -10.37 20.16
CA ALA A 37 9.68 -10.68 21.17
C ALA A 37 10.27 -10.69 22.58
N TYR A 38 11.49 -11.21 22.73
CA TYR A 38 12.22 -11.21 23.98
C TYR A 38 12.61 -9.81 24.45
N GLN A 39 13.02 -8.93 23.52
CA GLN A 39 13.42 -7.54 23.80
C GLN A 39 12.26 -6.54 23.76
N ALA A 40 11.03 -7.01 23.60
CA ALA A 40 9.87 -6.13 23.50
C ALA A 40 9.67 -5.38 24.82
N PRO A 41 9.43 -4.05 24.79
CA PRO A 41 9.08 -3.33 26.00
C PRO A 41 7.81 -3.90 26.62
N ALA A 42 7.71 -3.82 27.95
CA ALA A 42 6.53 -4.24 28.71
C ALA A 42 5.34 -3.27 28.49
N TRP A 43 4.80 -3.26 27.27
CA TRP A 43 3.69 -2.42 26.89
C TRP A 43 2.39 -2.88 27.54
N LEU A 44 1.69 -1.92 28.12
CA LEU A 44 0.30 -2.00 28.52
C LEU A 44 -0.57 -1.31 27.46
N GLU A 45 -1.61 -1.99 27.03
CA GLU A 45 -2.63 -1.49 26.12
C GLU A 45 -3.93 -1.27 26.90
N PRO A 46 -4.61 -0.12 26.76
CA PRO A 46 -5.93 0.04 27.35
C PRO A 46 -6.88 -0.95 26.64
N ARG A 47 -7.60 -1.76 27.42
CA ARG A 47 -8.57 -2.75 26.93
C ARG A 47 -9.99 -2.26 27.11
N LEU A 48 -10.27 -1.66 28.26
CA LEU A 48 -11.59 -1.15 28.62
C LEU A 48 -11.41 0.23 29.26
N LEU A 49 -12.22 1.19 28.82
CA LEU A 49 -12.37 2.50 29.45
C LEU A 49 -13.74 2.53 30.11
N SER A 50 -13.78 2.69 31.43
CA SER A 50 -15.02 2.77 32.20
C SER A 50 -15.23 4.20 32.72
N VAL A 51 -16.39 4.75 32.41
CA VAL A 51 -16.78 6.13 32.78
C VAL A 51 -18.01 6.07 33.67
N GLU A 52 -17.91 6.67 34.86
CA GLU A 52 -18.95 6.74 35.86
C GLU A 52 -19.35 8.20 36.09
N LEU A 53 -20.60 8.55 35.76
CA LEU A 53 -21.18 9.89 35.94
C LEU A 53 -22.52 9.81 36.65
N ALA A 54 -22.85 10.78 37.50
CA ALA A 54 -24.20 10.91 38.02
C ALA A 54 -25.17 11.41 36.93
N PRO A 55 -26.48 11.11 37.01
CA PRO A 55 -27.46 11.63 36.06
C PRO A 55 -27.39 13.16 35.96
N GLY A 56 -27.35 13.70 34.73
CA GLY A 56 -27.23 15.13 34.46
C GLY A 56 -25.79 15.65 34.36
N GLN A 57 -24.78 14.89 34.76
CA GLN A 57 -23.37 15.28 34.64
C GLN A 57 -22.82 15.04 33.23
N SER A 58 -21.83 15.83 32.84
CA SER A 58 -21.00 15.61 31.64
C SER A 58 -19.51 15.55 31.97
N LEU A 59 -18.76 14.88 31.10
CA LEU A 59 -17.32 14.72 31.20
C LEU A 59 -16.69 14.91 29.82
N VAL A 60 -15.71 15.80 29.75
CA VAL A 60 -14.92 16.04 28.54
C VAL A 60 -13.73 15.09 28.52
N LEU A 61 -13.60 14.34 27.44
CA LEU A 61 -12.49 13.43 27.19
C LEU A 61 -11.71 13.87 25.95
N GLY A 62 -10.40 13.73 26.01
CA GLY A 62 -9.54 13.92 24.85
C GLY A 62 -8.37 12.96 24.84
N ARG A 63 -7.28 13.35 24.18
CA ARG A 63 -6.12 12.51 23.85
C ARG A 63 -5.67 11.59 24.96
N ASP A 64 -5.46 12.13 26.16
CA ASP A 64 -4.86 11.37 27.26
C ASP A 64 -5.88 10.46 27.96
N ALA A 65 -7.12 10.93 28.16
CA ALA A 65 -8.18 10.12 28.78
C ALA A 65 -8.71 9.01 27.87
N LEU A 66 -8.76 9.28 26.55
CA LEU A 66 -9.17 8.30 25.53
C LEU A 66 -8.03 7.37 25.13
N TRP A 67 -6.78 7.67 25.48
CA TRP A 67 -5.61 6.97 24.95
C TRP A 67 -5.56 6.98 23.42
N ALA A 68 -5.99 8.08 22.81
CA ALA A 68 -6.04 8.28 21.36
C ALA A 68 -5.04 9.34 20.93
N SER A 69 -3.86 8.95 20.46
CA SER A 69 -2.75 9.87 20.14
C SER A 69 -3.11 10.96 19.12
N GLN A 70 -3.97 10.62 18.16
CA GLN A 70 -4.43 11.52 17.10
C GLN A 70 -5.64 12.37 17.52
N ALA A 71 -6.18 12.19 18.72
CA ALA A 71 -7.23 13.06 19.25
C ALA A 71 -6.67 14.42 19.68
N ASP A 72 -7.56 15.37 19.87
CA ASP A 72 -7.25 16.67 20.44
C ASP A 72 -7.27 16.58 21.97
N ARG A 73 -6.76 17.61 22.67
CA ARG A 73 -6.75 17.64 24.14
C ARG A 73 -8.15 17.54 24.74
N GLU A 74 -9.11 18.13 24.05
CA GLU A 74 -10.55 17.98 24.27
C GLU A 74 -11.14 17.54 22.94
N HIS A 75 -11.82 16.40 22.91
CA HIS A 75 -12.26 15.83 21.65
C HIS A 75 -13.72 15.39 21.68
N ILE A 76 -14.16 14.76 22.76
CA ILE A 76 -15.55 14.36 22.94
C ILE A 76 -16.06 14.83 24.30
N GLU A 77 -17.36 15.05 24.38
CA GLU A 77 -18.09 15.18 25.63
C GLU A 77 -19.01 13.96 25.77
N LEU A 78 -19.00 13.34 26.94
CA LEU A 78 -19.94 12.31 27.34
C LEU A 78 -20.88 12.90 28.38
N ARG A 79 -22.20 12.77 28.16
CA ARG A 79 -23.22 13.24 29.10
C ARG A 79 -24.13 12.08 29.49
N ARG A 80 -24.47 11.98 30.77
CA ARG A 80 -25.47 11.04 31.27
C ARG A 80 -26.83 11.74 31.38
N ASP A 81 -27.81 11.25 30.64
CA ASP A 81 -29.19 11.75 30.70
C ASP A 81 -29.88 11.30 31.99
N GLY A 82 -30.92 12.04 32.40
CA GLY A 82 -31.69 11.75 33.62
C GLY A 82 -32.30 10.34 33.67
N GLY A 83 -32.56 9.74 32.51
CA GLY A 83 -33.14 8.39 32.35
C GLY A 83 -32.13 7.25 32.14
N ALA A 84 -30.88 7.40 32.59
CA ALA A 84 -29.77 6.43 32.47
C ALA A 84 -29.15 6.25 31.07
N GLY A 85 -29.59 6.98 30.06
CA GLY A 85 -28.97 7.00 28.72
C GLY A 85 -27.66 7.80 28.69
N TRP A 86 -26.78 7.47 27.75
CA TRP A 86 -25.55 8.23 27.48
C TRP A 86 -25.64 8.92 26.15
N ARG A 87 -25.15 10.16 26.10
CA ARG A 87 -24.98 10.92 24.86
C ARG A 87 -23.52 11.28 24.64
N LEU A 88 -23.12 11.29 23.38
CA LEU A 88 -21.79 11.69 22.94
C LEU A 88 -21.88 12.89 22.00
N THR A 89 -21.10 13.92 22.30
CA THR A 89 -20.93 15.12 21.47
C THR A 89 -19.49 15.18 20.98
N ASN A 90 -19.27 15.55 19.72
CA ASN A 90 -17.93 15.84 19.22
C ASN A 90 -17.57 17.30 19.52
N LEU A 91 -16.48 17.55 20.24
CA LEU A 91 -15.98 18.89 20.57
C LEU A 91 -14.87 19.37 19.62
N SER A 92 -14.12 18.46 18.99
CA SER A 92 -13.01 18.85 18.13
C SER A 92 -13.49 19.69 16.94
N ALA A 93 -12.81 20.81 16.70
CA ALA A 93 -13.12 21.72 15.61
C ALA A 93 -12.71 21.16 14.24
N ALA A 94 -11.62 20.41 14.18
CA ALA A 94 -11.03 19.95 12.92
C ALA A 94 -11.18 18.44 12.68
N LYS A 95 -11.36 17.63 13.75
CA LYS A 95 -11.36 16.18 13.66
C LYS A 95 -12.74 15.62 13.97
N GLN A 96 -13.23 14.76 13.09
CA GLN A 96 -14.55 14.16 13.24
C GLN A 96 -14.47 12.85 14.04
N VAL A 97 -15.49 12.62 14.87
CA VAL A 97 -15.75 11.31 15.46
C VAL A 97 -16.67 10.54 14.53
N ARG A 98 -16.27 9.34 14.14
CA ARG A 98 -17.08 8.44 13.30
C ARG A 98 -17.80 7.45 14.20
N TRP A 99 -19.10 7.27 13.98
CA TRP A 99 -19.97 6.39 14.73
C TRP A 99 -20.72 5.44 13.80
N ARG A 100 -20.81 4.18 14.22
CA ARG A 100 -21.62 3.16 13.60
C ARG A 100 -22.49 2.52 14.69
N SER A 101 -23.80 2.52 14.47
CA SER A 101 -24.71 1.85 15.40
C SER A 101 -24.68 0.33 15.22
N ASN A 102 -24.88 -0.42 16.30
CA ASN A 102 -24.96 -1.89 16.29
C ASN A 102 -25.98 -2.43 15.28
N PHE A 103 -27.16 -1.80 15.19
CA PHE A 103 -28.24 -2.20 14.27
C PHE A 103 -28.08 -1.63 12.85
N GLY A 104 -27.06 -0.78 12.64
CA GLY A 104 -26.78 -0.14 11.35
C GLY A 104 -26.02 -1.06 10.40
N HIS A 105 -26.68 -1.43 9.30
CA HIS A 105 -26.04 -2.11 8.16
C HIS A 105 -25.17 -1.16 7.31
N TYR A 106 -25.12 0.12 7.66
CA TYR A 106 -24.47 1.19 6.89
C TYR A 106 -23.08 1.56 7.44
N ASP A 107 -22.32 2.27 6.60
CA ASP A 107 -20.98 2.77 6.92
C ASP A 107 -20.97 3.72 8.12
N ALA A 108 -19.80 3.87 8.74
CA ALA A 108 -19.61 4.76 9.88
C ALA A 108 -19.81 6.22 9.46
N ARG A 109 -20.81 6.90 10.06
CA ARG A 109 -21.14 8.31 9.81
C ARG A 109 -20.47 9.23 10.81
N SER A 110 -20.38 10.53 10.51
CA SER A 110 -19.98 11.51 11.51
C SER A 110 -21.01 11.57 12.64
N VAL A 111 -20.57 11.77 13.89
CA VAL A 111 -21.47 12.03 15.03
C VAL A 111 -22.34 13.27 14.78
N ARG A 112 -21.80 14.26 14.06
CA ARG A 112 -22.51 15.49 13.69
C ARG A 112 -23.41 15.32 12.46
N SER A 113 -23.46 14.14 11.85
CA SER A 113 -24.29 13.88 10.67
C SER A 113 -25.77 13.94 11.04
N TRP A 114 -26.55 14.69 10.26
CA TRP A 114 -28.00 14.79 10.41
C TRP A 114 -28.72 14.28 9.14
N PRO A 115 -29.50 13.20 9.23
CA PRO A 115 -30.19 12.66 8.05
C PRO A 115 -31.23 13.65 7.54
N LEU A 116 -31.23 13.90 6.22
CA LEU A 116 -32.24 14.70 5.56
C LEU A 116 -33.47 13.85 5.31
N ALA A 117 -34.62 14.29 5.80
CA ALA A 117 -35.92 13.66 5.59
C ALA A 117 -36.89 14.65 4.95
N ALA A 118 -37.81 14.16 4.13
CA ALA A 118 -38.87 14.99 3.56
C ALA A 118 -39.69 15.66 4.67
N GLY A 119 -39.96 16.95 4.50
CA GLY A 119 -40.63 17.80 5.50
C GLY A 119 -39.71 18.44 6.54
N ALA A 120 -38.43 18.03 6.61
CA ALA A 120 -37.48 18.62 7.55
C ALA A 120 -36.95 19.97 7.04
N SER A 121 -36.48 20.84 7.93
CA SER A 121 -35.89 22.13 7.56
C SER A 121 -34.57 22.37 8.29
N PHE A 122 -33.60 23.02 7.64
CA PHE A 122 -32.32 23.40 8.23
C PHE A 122 -31.93 24.81 7.77
N ALA A 123 -31.00 25.46 8.49
CA ALA A 123 -30.48 26.77 8.17
C ALA A 123 -28.96 26.77 8.13
N VAL A 124 -28.38 27.55 7.22
CA VAL A 124 -26.95 27.80 7.11
C VAL A 124 -26.74 29.31 7.07
N GLY A 125 -26.24 29.89 8.15
CA GLY A 125 -26.19 31.33 8.33
C GLY A 125 -27.60 31.91 8.39
N THR A 126 -27.91 32.84 7.48
CA THR A 126 -29.23 33.48 7.37
C THR A 126 -30.19 32.75 6.43
N GLU A 127 -29.71 31.79 5.65
CA GLU A 127 -30.49 31.09 4.63
C GLU A 127 -31.14 29.83 5.21
N THR A 128 -32.44 29.68 4.99
CA THR A 128 -33.23 28.51 5.42
C THR A 128 -33.58 27.62 4.23
N PHE A 129 -33.53 26.32 4.46
CA PHE A 129 -33.81 25.28 3.47
C PHE A 129 -34.87 24.32 4.01
N ALA A 130 -35.96 24.16 3.26
CA ALA A 130 -36.94 23.11 3.47
C ALA A 130 -36.64 21.92 2.55
N VAL A 131 -36.63 20.72 3.11
CA VAL A 131 -36.42 19.46 2.38
C VAL A 131 -37.78 18.99 1.86
N LEU A 132 -38.00 19.11 0.56
CA LEU A 132 -39.25 18.68 -0.08
C LEU A 132 -39.26 17.18 -0.38
N ASN A 133 -38.11 16.62 -0.76
CA ASN A 133 -37.92 15.19 -0.96
C ASN A 133 -36.47 14.80 -0.67
N ALA A 134 -36.22 13.60 -0.14
CA ALA A 134 -34.90 13.06 0.20
C ALA A 134 -34.85 11.54 -0.01
N GLU A 135 -35.01 11.09 -1.25
CA GLU A 135 -34.89 9.69 -1.65
C GLU A 135 -33.42 9.33 -1.98
N PRO A 136 -33.04 8.03 -2.03
CA PRO A 136 -31.67 7.62 -2.33
C PRO A 136 -31.06 8.23 -3.59
N GLU A 137 -31.84 8.53 -4.62
CA GLU A 137 -31.34 9.06 -5.90
C GLU A 137 -31.64 10.54 -6.12
N ARG A 138 -32.43 11.17 -5.23
CA ARG A 138 -32.94 12.51 -5.49
C ARG A 138 -33.26 13.29 -4.22
N LEU A 139 -32.64 14.45 -4.11
CA LEU A 139 -32.87 15.42 -3.06
C LEU A 139 -33.47 16.69 -3.65
N ILE A 140 -34.59 17.14 -3.11
CA ILE A 140 -35.24 18.39 -3.51
C ILE A 140 -35.27 19.32 -2.31
N LEU A 141 -34.65 20.48 -2.44
CA LEU A 141 -34.61 21.52 -1.41
C LEU A 141 -35.32 22.78 -1.92
N GLN A 142 -35.90 23.55 -1.00
CA GLN A 142 -36.44 24.87 -1.25
C GLN A 142 -35.76 25.86 -0.29
N GLY A 143 -35.06 26.86 -0.81
CA GLY A 143 -34.35 27.85 0.00
C GLY A 143 -33.94 29.08 -0.81
N GLY A 144 -33.92 30.25 -0.18
CA GLY A 144 -33.69 31.54 -0.85
C GLY A 144 -34.73 31.87 -1.94
N GLY A 145 -35.96 31.35 -1.82
CA GLY A 145 -37.02 31.50 -2.82
C GLY A 145 -36.86 30.63 -4.07
N LEU A 146 -35.83 29.78 -4.14
CA LEU A 146 -35.50 28.93 -5.29
C LEU A 146 -35.70 27.45 -4.97
N ARG A 147 -36.02 26.64 -5.98
CA ARG A 147 -36.07 25.18 -5.89
C ARG A 147 -34.78 24.56 -6.41
N TRP A 148 -34.18 23.71 -5.58
CA TRP A 148 -32.95 22.99 -5.88
C TRP A 148 -33.25 21.50 -6.02
N ASP A 149 -32.75 20.88 -7.09
CA ASP A 149 -32.90 19.44 -7.35
C ASP A 149 -31.50 18.83 -7.54
N TYR A 150 -31.16 17.87 -6.70
CA TYR A 150 -29.84 17.26 -6.62
C TYR A 150 -29.94 15.74 -6.73
N ASP A 151 -29.26 15.16 -7.71
CA ASP A 151 -29.29 13.71 -8.01
C ASP A 151 -28.07 12.95 -7.46
N GLY A 152 -27.25 13.61 -6.63
CA GLY A 152 -25.99 13.05 -6.14
C GLY A 152 -24.78 13.36 -7.02
N LEU A 153 -24.96 14.02 -8.17
CA LEU A 153 -23.89 14.42 -9.08
C LEU A 153 -24.06 15.83 -9.64
N ASN A 154 -25.29 16.19 -9.97
CA ASN A 154 -25.66 17.42 -10.62
C ASN A 154 -26.69 18.19 -9.80
N LEU A 155 -26.50 19.50 -9.75
CA LEU A 155 -27.43 20.44 -9.13
C LEU A 155 -28.23 21.18 -10.21
N ARG A 156 -29.55 21.23 -10.04
CA ARG A 156 -30.46 22.03 -10.86
C ARG A 156 -31.07 23.14 -10.03
N ARG A 157 -31.23 24.32 -10.64
CA ARG A 157 -31.88 25.50 -10.07
C ARG A 157 -33.15 25.79 -10.88
N ASP A 158 -34.32 25.66 -10.26
CA ASP A 158 -35.64 25.76 -10.89
C ASP A 158 -35.75 24.94 -12.20
N GLY A 159 -35.25 23.71 -12.16
CA GLY A 159 -35.23 22.80 -13.31
C GLY A 159 -34.09 23.03 -14.31
N ARG A 160 -33.35 24.15 -14.22
CA ARG A 160 -32.17 24.40 -15.07
C ARG A 160 -30.90 23.77 -14.48
N LEU A 161 -30.26 22.91 -15.25
CA LEU A 161 -28.99 22.27 -14.87
C LEU A 161 -27.86 23.30 -14.72
N LEU A 162 -27.11 23.24 -13.62
CA LEU A 162 -25.93 24.08 -13.42
C LEU A 162 -24.67 23.46 -14.05
N PRO A 163 -23.73 24.29 -14.53
CA PRO A 163 -22.48 23.81 -15.10
C PRO A 163 -21.58 23.16 -14.02
N PRO A 164 -20.63 22.29 -14.39
CA PRO A 164 -19.66 21.73 -13.46
C PRO A 164 -18.75 22.82 -12.87
N CYS A 165 -18.38 22.69 -11.59
CA CYS A 165 -17.61 23.72 -10.86
C CYS A 165 -16.19 23.92 -11.37
N HIS A 166 -15.57 22.83 -11.83
CA HIS A 166 -14.33 22.85 -12.57
C HIS A 166 -14.63 22.31 -13.96
N ALA A 167 -14.22 23.04 -14.99
CA ALA A 167 -14.34 22.62 -16.37
C ALA A 167 -13.31 21.53 -16.72
N ASP A 168 -13.31 20.44 -15.94
CA ASP A 168 -12.41 19.32 -16.13
C ASP A 168 -12.98 18.31 -17.11
N TRP A 169 -12.11 17.74 -17.93
CA TRP A 169 -12.46 16.63 -18.80
C TRP A 169 -13.05 15.45 -18.01
N ARG A 170 -12.59 15.22 -16.77
CA ARG A 170 -13.10 14.18 -15.86
C ARG A 170 -14.59 14.35 -15.55
N ALA A 171 -15.05 15.57 -15.30
CA ALA A 171 -16.46 15.85 -15.00
C ALA A 171 -17.37 15.56 -16.21
N ARG A 172 -16.93 15.95 -17.42
CA ARG A 172 -17.63 15.67 -18.68
C ARG A 172 -17.73 14.17 -18.98
N TRP A 173 -16.68 13.40 -18.70
CA TRP A 173 -16.68 11.96 -18.91
C TRP A 173 -17.58 11.23 -17.91
N ARG A 174 -17.60 11.62 -16.63
CA ARG A 174 -18.50 11.04 -15.63
C ARG A 174 -19.98 11.26 -15.99
N ALA A 175 -20.34 12.48 -16.36
CA ALA A 175 -21.70 12.80 -16.80
C ALA A 175 -22.12 12.03 -18.08
N ARG A 176 -21.18 11.65 -18.95
CA ARG A 176 -21.47 10.79 -20.11
C ARG A 176 -21.69 9.33 -19.72
N LEU A 177 -20.90 8.78 -18.79
CA LEU A 177 -21.06 7.40 -18.32
C LEU A 177 -22.40 7.20 -17.62
N GLU A 178 -22.84 8.18 -16.83
CA GLU A 178 -24.15 8.19 -16.19
C GLU A 178 -25.30 8.17 -17.21
N LYS A 179 -25.20 8.98 -18.28
CA LYS A 179 -26.17 8.96 -19.40
C LYS A 179 -26.25 7.62 -20.13
N LEU A 180 -25.22 6.79 -20.06
CA LEU A 180 -25.20 5.43 -20.62
C LEU A 180 -25.86 4.39 -19.69
N GLY A 181 -26.47 4.80 -18.57
CA GLY A 181 -27.12 3.91 -17.61
C GLY A 181 -26.12 3.14 -16.74
N TRP A 182 -24.83 3.49 -16.81
CA TRP A 182 -23.81 2.95 -15.92
C TRP A 182 -23.77 3.80 -14.66
N SER A 183 -24.85 3.76 -13.89
CA SER A 183 -24.93 4.33 -12.54
C SER A 183 -24.02 3.50 -11.62
N LEU A 184 -22.72 3.67 -11.77
CA LEU A 184 -21.77 3.22 -10.76
C LEU A 184 -22.14 3.98 -9.49
N VAL A 185 -22.76 3.27 -8.55
CA VAL A 185 -23.00 3.67 -7.15
C VAL A 185 -21.77 4.35 -6.52
N LEU A 186 -20.59 4.09 -7.08
CA LEU A 186 -19.27 4.65 -6.79
C LEU A 186 -18.99 6.10 -7.27
N THR A 187 -19.96 6.85 -7.79
CA THR A 187 -19.70 8.18 -8.39
C THR A 187 -20.41 9.38 -7.76
N ARG A 188 -21.27 9.17 -6.77
CA ARG A 188 -21.98 10.27 -6.10
C ARG A 188 -20.98 11.20 -5.38
N ARG A 189 -21.19 12.50 -5.49
CA ARG A 189 -20.37 13.53 -4.86
C ARG A 189 -21.12 14.17 -3.68
N PRO A 190 -20.39 14.67 -2.68
CA PRO A 190 -20.98 15.58 -1.71
C PRO A 190 -21.35 16.92 -2.36
N LEU A 191 -22.55 17.43 -2.07
CA LEU A 191 -22.95 18.79 -2.42
C LEU A 191 -22.46 19.76 -1.35
N ARG A 192 -21.56 20.68 -1.70
CA ARG A 192 -20.94 21.62 -0.74
C ARG A 192 -21.72 22.93 -0.68
N LEU A 193 -21.99 23.41 0.53
CA LEU A 193 -22.70 24.66 0.77
C LEU A 193 -21.71 25.75 1.21
N GLY A 194 -21.87 26.96 0.67
CA GLY A 194 -21.02 28.11 0.95
C GLY A 194 -20.30 28.68 -0.27
N GLY A 195 -19.66 29.84 -0.09
CA GLY A 195 -18.99 30.59 -1.14
C GLY A 195 -19.97 31.30 -2.08
N GLY A 196 -19.44 31.98 -3.11
CA GLY A 196 -20.25 32.79 -4.02
C GLY A 196 -20.63 32.14 -5.36
N VAL A 197 -20.33 30.86 -5.58
CA VAL A 197 -20.45 30.21 -6.89
C VAL A 197 -21.47 29.07 -6.86
N TYR A 198 -22.37 29.05 -7.85
CA TYR A 198 -23.33 27.97 -8.08
C TYR A 198 -22.85 27.08 -9.21
N CYS A 199 -22.71 25.79 -8.95
CA CYS A 199 -22.30 24.81 -9.95
C CYS A 199 -22.69 23.39 -9.51
N ALA A 200 -22.40 22.38 -10.33
CA ALA A 200 -22.98 21.04 -10.22
C ALA A 200 -22.84 20.36 -8.83
N ASP A 201 -21.76 20.64 -8.08
CA ASP A 201 -21.54 20.12 -6.72
C ASP A 201 -21.36 21.23 -5.66
N ARG A 202 -21.75 22.48 -5.96
CA ARG A 202 -21.69 23.61 -5.01
C ARG A 202 -22.94 24.48 -5.05
N LEU A 203 -23.51 24.72 -3.88
CA LEU A 203 -24.57 25.68 -3.64
C LEU A 203 -23.98 26.90 -2.94
N GLY A 204 -23.85 28.01 -3.67
CA GLY A 204 -23.31 29.26 -3.16
C GLY A 204 -24.24 29.91 -2.13
N LEU A 205 -23.67 30.34 -1.01
CA LEU A 205 -24.34 31.07 0.06
C LEU A 205 -23.51 32.32 0.37
N ALA A 206 -24.10 33.49 0.14
CA ALA A 206 -23.44 34.75 0.39
C ALA A 206 -23.07 34.89 1.88
N GLY A 207 -21.84 35.34 2.16
CA GLY A 207 -21.35 35.51 3.54
C GLY A 207 -20.98 34.22 4.28
N VAL A 208 -21.14 33.05 3.67
CA VAL A 208 -20.74 31.76 4.26
C VAL A 208 -19.47 31.25 3.57
N PRO A 209 -18.40 30.87 4.31
CA PRO A 209 -17.22 30.27 3.70
C PRO A 209 -17.56 29.01 2.89
N LEU A 210 -16.86 28.79 1.77
CA LEU A 210 -17.04 27.57 0.98
C LEU A 210 -16.71 26.34 1.82
N ASP A 211 -17.54 25.29 1.71
CA ASP A 211 -17.34 24.02 2.44
C ASP A 211 -17.55 24.15 3.94
N THR A 212 -18.49 25.02 4.37
CA THR A 212 -18.91 25.11 5.77
C THR A 212 -19.74 23.88 6.15
N VAL A 213 -20.66 23.48 5.27
CA VAL A 213 -21.54 22.32 5.42
C VAL A 213 -21.58 21.57 4.11
N VAL A 214 -21.76 20.26 4.18
CA VAL A 214 -21.79 19.37 3.04
C VAL A 214 -23.02 18.47 3.14
N ILE A 215 -23.68 18.22 2.03
CA ILE A 215 -24.72 17.21 1.93
C ILE A 215 -24.11 15.97 1.29
N GLU A 216 -23.95 14.93 2.10
CA GLU A 216 -23.34 13.67 1.71
C GLU A 216 -24.42 12.66 1.28
N PRO A 217 -24.31 12.08 0.06
CA PRO A 217 -25.19 11.00 -0.37
C PRO A 217 -24.95 9.77 0.50
N THR A 218 -26.02 9.20 1.04
CA THR A 218 -25.99 7.95 1.82
C THR A 218 -26.74 6.85 1.07
N PRO A 219 -26.54 5.57 1.42
CA PRO A 219 -27.30 4.47 0.80
C PRO A 219 -28.82 4.62 0.94
N THR A 220 -29.27 5.35 1.96
CA THR A 220 -30.69 5.54 2.30
C THR A 220 -31.27 6.89 1.85
N GLY A 221 -30.46 7.79 1.27
CA GLY A 221 -30.89 9.17 1.00
C GLY A 221 -29.71 10.13 1.05
N PHE A 222 -29.85 11.19 1.85
CA PHE A 222 -28.82 12.22 2.01
C PHE A 222 -28.70 12.61 3.48
N ALA A 223 -27.50 13.03 3.88
CA ALA A 223 -27.25 13.55 5.22
C ALA A 223 -26.51 14.88 5.16
N LEU A 224 -26.80 15.76 6.12
CA LEU A 224 -26.10 17.02 6.32
C LEU A 224 -24.92 16.76 7.27
N ASP A 225 -23.72 17.12 6.81
CA ASP A 225 -22.46 16.86 7.49
C ASP A 225 -21.59 18.12 7.57
N PRO A 226 -20.75 18.24 8.61
CA PRO A 226 -19.69 19.24 8.68
C PRO A 226 -18.78 19.28 7.44
N GLY A 227 -18.58 20.46 6.86
CA GLY A 227 -17.54 20.68 5.85
C GLY A 227 -16.18 21.07 6.45
N ALA A 228 -15.13 21.10 5.63
CA ALA A 228 -13.76 21.34 6.09
C ALA A 228 -13.54 22.77 6.64
N ALA A 229 -14.28 23.75 6.12
CA ALA A 229 -14.29 25.13 6.61
C ALA A 229 -15.26 25.34 7.78
N GLY A 230 -16.11 24.36 8.08
CA GLY A 230 -17.02 24.39 9.20
C GLY A 230 -16.27 24.50 10.53
N ARG A 231 -16.74 25.40 11.40
CA ARG A 231 -16.21 25.64 12.74
C ARG A 231 -17.38 25.89 13.69
N ARG A 232 -17.21 25.47 14.95
CA ARG A 232 -18.21 25.69 16.01
C ARG A 232 -18.49 27.18 16.22
N ASP A 233 -17.44 28.00 16.20
CA ASP A 233 -17.52 29.46 16.39
C ASP A 233 -17.70 30.23 15.07
N GLY A 234 -17.94 29.51 13.96
CA GLY A 234 -18.09 30.08 12.63
C GLY A 234 -19.55 30.32 12.26
N THR A 235 -19.89 30.10 10.99
CA THR A 235 -21.27 30.19 10.51
C THR A 235 -22.17 29.23 11.29
N LEU A 236 -23.26 29.77 11.86
CA LEU A 236 -24.27 28.97 12.54
C LEU A 236 -24.99 28.06 11.56
N VAL A 237 -25.09 26.78 11.91
CA VAL A 237 -25.80 25.78 11.12
C VAL A 237 -26.81 25.12 12.04
N THR A 238 -28.09 25.33 11.77
CA THR A 238 -29.19 24.85 12.63
C THR A 238 -29.97 23.79 11.88
N VAL A 239 -30.21 22.65 12.52
CA VAL A 239 -31.06 21.57 11.98
C VAL A 239 -32.43 21.60 12.66
N ALA A 240 -33.44 20.99 12.02
CA ALA A 240 -34.82 20.96 12.50
C ALA A 240 -35.39 22.37 12.81
N VAL A 241 -35.06 23.36 11.96
CA VAL A 241 -35.49 24.75 12.14
C VAL A 241 -37.00 24.85 12.14
N GLY A 242 -37.55 25.61 13.09
CA GLY A 242 -39.00 25.80 13.24
C GLY A 242 -39.71 24.71 14.04
N THR A 243 -38.97 23.73 14.57
CA THR A 243 -39.50 22.73 15.52
C THR A 243 -38.88 22.96 16.91
N PRO A 244 -39.48 22.42 17.99
CA PRO A 244 -38.87 22.45 19.33
C PRO A 244 -37.55 21.66 19.43
N GLU A 245 -37.18 20.89 18.41
CA GLU A 245 -35.95 20.11 18.34
C GLU A 245 -34.80 20.88 17.62
N ALA A 246 -34.99 22.16 17.33
CA ALA A 246 -33.99 22.97 16.65
C ALA A 246 -32.67 23.01 17.43
N GLU A 247 -31.59 22.51 16.83
CA GLU A 247 -30.27 22.45 17.46
C GLU A 247 -29.16 22.84 16.47
N SER A 248 -28.00 23.25 16.99
CA SER A 248 -26.81 23.48 16.18
C SER A 248 -26.21 22.16 15.70
N LEU A 249 -25.89 22.04 14.41
CA LEU A 249 -25.20 20.89 13.84
C LEU A 249 -23.86 20.59 14.56
N TRP A 250 -23.23 21.65 15.10
CA TRP A 250 -21.96 21.56 15.82
C TRP A 250 -22.09 20.98 17.23
N GLU A 251 -23.27 21.11 17.83
CA GLU A 251 -23.59 20.70 19.21
C GLU A 251 -24.41 19.41 19.27
N ARG A 252 -24.77 18.89 18.10
CA ARG A 252 -25.50 17.63 17.96
C ARG A 252 -24.82 16.50 18.71
N SER A 253 -25.63 15.80 19.49
CA SER A 253 -25.22 14.65 20.30
C SER A 253 -25.98 13.39 19.90
N ILE A 254 -25.29 12.25 19.90
CA ILE A 254 -25.89 10.95 19.60
C ILE A 254 -26.09 10.14 20.89
N PRO A 255 -27.17 9.34 21.00
CA PRO A 255 -27.26 8.35 22.05
C PRO A 255 -26.26 7.21 21.79
N LEU A 256 -25.63 6.69 22.85
CA LEU A 256 -24.75 5.52 22.77
C LEU A 256 -25.51 4.26 23.21
N GLY A 257 -25.54 3.25 22.34
CA GLY A 257 -26.09 1.92 22.63
C GLY A 257 -25.01 0.84 22.70
N VAL A 258 -25.34 -0.29 23.34
CA VAL A 258 -24.45 -1.46 23.38
C VAL A 258 -24.22 -2.02 21.96
N GLY A 259 -22.96 -2.28 21.63
CA GLY A 259 -22.47 -2.72 20.33
C GLY A 259 -22.18 -1.58 19.34
N ASP A 260 -22.42 -0.32 19.71
CA ASP A 260 -22.04 0.81 18.88
C ASP A 260 -20.51 0.91 18.77
N ARG A 261 -20.01 1.28 17.59
CA ARG A 261 -18.58 1.48 17.33
C ARG A 261 -18.27 2.93 17.10
N LEU A 262 -17.21 3.40 17.76
CA LEU A 262 -16.73 4.77 17.69
C LEU A 262 -15.30 4.77 17.14
N THR A 263 -14.96 5.73 16.31
CA THR A 263 -13.58 5.98 15.87
C THR A 263 -13.21 7.41 16.16
N VAL A 264 -12.19 7.58 16.99
CA VAL A 264 -11.62 8.87 17.38
C VAL A 264 -10.19 8.92 16.86
N GLY A 265 -9.93 9.75 15.84
CA GLY A 265 -8.66 9.74 15.12
C GLY A 265 -8.41 8.39 14.45
N ARG A 266 -7.46 7.60 14.98
CA ARG A 266 -7.17 6.22 14.52
C ARG A 266 -7.56 5.14 15.53
N THR A 267 -8.04 5.55 16.70
CA THR A 267 -8.40 4.64 17.78
C THR A 267 -9.86 4.26 17.65
N ARG A 268 -10.14 2.96 17.69
CA ARG A 268 -11.48 2.40 17.55
C ARG A 268 -11.96 1.86 18.89
N TYR A 269 -13.20 2.17 19.22
CA TYR A 269 -13.88 1.72 20.43
C TYR A 269 -15.17 0.99 20.08
N GLU A 270 -15.58 0.08 20.95
CA GLU A 270 -16.87 -0.60 20.92
C GLU A 270 -17.55 -0.44 22.27
N VAL A 271 -18.81 -0.04 22.30
CA VAL A 271 -19.58 0.15 23.52
C VAL A 271 -20.01 -1.22 24.05
N MET A 272 -19.42 -1.65 25.16
CA MET A 272 -19.72 -2.95 25.78
C MET A 272 -20.91 -2.86 26.72
N GLN A 273 -21.02 -1.75 27.44
CA GLN A 273 -22.08 -1.47 28.40
C GLN A 273 -22.41 0.02 28.39
N ALA A 274 -23.69 0.35 28.50
CA ALA A 274 -24.17 1.74 28.50
C ALA A 274 -24.98 2.10 29.76
N ALA A 275 -25.14 1.21 30.74
CA ALA A 275 -25.76 1.52 32.03
C ALA A 275 -25.39 0.47 33.09
N PRO A 276 -25.12 0.85 34.36
CA PRO A 276 -25.07 2.22 34.91
C PRO A 276 -23.75 2.95 34.63
N VAL A 277 -22.71 2.22 34.22
CA VAL A 277 -21.39 2.71 33.82
C VAL A 277 -21.28 2.58 32.30
N LEU A 278 -20.64 3.54 31.64
CA LEU A 278 -20.31 3.41 30.21
C LEU A 278 -18.97 2.70 30.09
N GLU A 279 -18.95 1.56 29.41
CA GLU A 279 -17.74 0.79 29.14
C GLU A 279 -17.43 0.78 27.65
N LEU A 280 -16.26 1.30 27.30
CA LEU A 280 -15.75 1.39 25.94
C LEU A 280 -14.57 0.42 25.78
N ALA A 281 -14.78 -0.70 25.09
CA ALA A 281 -13.69 -1.59 24.72
C ALA A 281 -12.83 -0.94 23.63
N VAL A 282 -11.51 -0.93 23.83
CA VAL A 282 -10.56 -0.40 22.86
C VAL A 282 -10.20 -1.52 21.89
N VAL A 283 -10.66 -1.40 20.64
CA VAL A 283 -10.53 -2.44 19.62
C VAL A 283 -9.20 -2.34 18.87
N ALA A 284 -8.77 -1.12 18.53
CA ALA A 284 -7.55 -0.91 17.75
C ALA A 284 -6.98 0.49 17.91
N GLY A 285 -5.67 0.63 17.68
CA GLY A 285 -5.03 1.93 17.45
C GLY A 285 -4.86 2.80 18.71
N ALA A 286 -4.90 2.22 19.90
CA ALA A 286 -4.65 2.96 21.14
C ALA A 286 -3.17 3.32 21.32
N ARG A 287 -2.94 4.39 22.08
CA ARG A 287 -1.65 4.71 22.67
C ARG A 287 -1.34 3.68 23.75
N ARG A 288 -0.10 3.19 23.75
CA ARG A 288 0.45 2.24 24.69
C ARG A 288 1.21 2.95 25.81
N TRP A 289 1.31 2.27 26.94
CA TRP A 289 2.00 2.75 28.13
C TRP A 289 3.08 1.76 28.56
N LEU A 290 4.19 2.25 29.10
CA LEU A 290 5.25 1.38 29.64
C LEU A 290 4.90 0.99 31.08
N ALA A 291 4.90 -0.32 31.38
CA ALA A 291 4.50 -0.83 32.69
C ALA A 291 5.33 -0.29 33.87
N ASP A 292 6.58 0.11 33.62
CA ASP A 292 7.52 0.55 34.66
C ASP A 292 7.26 1.98 35.17
N SER A 293 6.27 2.69 34.62
CA SER A 293 5.87 4.03 35.06
C SER A 293 4.40 4.02 35.53
N PRO A 294 4.05 4.71 36.63
CA PRO A 294 2.66 4.80 37.04
C PRO A 294 1.84 5.45 35.90
N PRO A 295 0.72 4.84 35.47
CA PRO A 295 -0.11 5.43 34.43
C PRO A 295 -0.63 6.79 34.92
N PRO A 296 -0.66 7.82 34.06
CA PRO A 296 -1.21 9.12 34.42
C PRO A 296 -2.68 8.93 34.87
N ALA A 297 -3.04 9.53 35.99
CA ALA A 297 -4.42 9.55 36.45
C ALA A 297 -5.27 10.35 35.44
N ALA A 298 -5.96 9.65 34.55
CA ALA A 298 -6.97 10.27 33.70
C ALA A 298 -8.17 10.64 34.57
N SER A 299 -8.46 11.93 34.69
CA SER A 299 -9.58 12.42 35.49
C SER A 299 -10.90 11.82 35.00
N GLY A 300 -11.57 11.06 35.86
CA GLY A 300 -12.92 10.53 35.60
C GLY A 300 -13.00 9.28 34.72
N VAL A 301 -11.88 8.66 34.34
CA VAL A 301 -11.88 7.42 33.52
C VAL A 301 -11.05 6.33 34.21
N ARG A 302 -11.67 5.17 34.47
CA ARG A 302 -10.93 3.97 34.91
C ARG A 302 -10.50 3.19 33.67
N VAL A 303 -9.26 2.74 33.65
CA VAL A 303 -8.67 2.03 32.51
C VAL A 303 -8.28 0.62 32.94
N GLU A 304 -8.83 -0.38 32.28
CA GLU A 304 -8.37 -1.76 32.40
C GLU A 304 -7.22 -1.99 31.40
N TRP A 305 -6.09 -2.46 31.91
CA TRP A 305 -4.88 -2.65 31.14
C TRP A 305 -4.70 -4.11 30.73
N GLY A 306 -4.37 -4.33 29.47
CA GLY A 306 -3.96 -5.63 28.95
C GLY A 306 -2.53 -5.62 28.46
N ARG A 307 -1.90 -6.79 28.41
CA ARG A 307 -0.61 -6.98 27.75
C ARG A 307 -0.79 -7.17 26.24
N LEU A 308 0.29 -7.03 25.48
CA LEU A 308 0.35 -7.35 24.06
C LEU A 308 -0.09 -8.80 23.78
N ALA A 309 -1.05 -8.96 22.86
CA ALA A 309 -1.53 -10.25 22.39
C ALA A 309 -0.58 -10.85 21.33
N TRP A 310 0.43 -11.58 21.79
CA TRP A 310 1.46 -12.18 20.91
C TRP A 310 0.91 -13.29 20.01
N LEU A 311 0.37 -14.34 20.64
CA LEU A 311 -0.09 -15.56 19.97
C LEU A 311 -1.56 -15.87 20.26
N TRP A 312 -2.06 -15.42 21.42
CA TRP A 312 -3.41 -15.70 21.87
C TRP A 312 -4.20 -14.40 21.89
N PRO A 313 -5.43 -14.39 21.37
CA PRO A 313 -6.31 -13.24 21.47
C PRO A 313 -6.60 -12.98 22.95
N SER A 314 -6.58 -11.71 23.35
CA SER A 314 -6.82 -11.29 24.73
C SER A 314 -8.31 -11.02 25.03
N GLY A 315 -9.25 -11.49 24.19
CA GLY A 315 -10.70 -11.23 24.30
C GLY A 315 -11.58 -12.19 23.48
N SER A 316 -12.90 -11.97 23.51
CA SER A 316 -13.95 -12.89 22.97
C SER A 316 -13.84 -13.19 21.46
N PRO A 317 -14.26 -14.39 20.99
CA PRO A 317 -13.49 -15.13 19.99
C PRO A 317 -14.09 -15.20 18.57
N ALA A 318 -15.08 -14.38 18.21
CA ALA A 318 -15.97 -14.70 17.08
C ALA A 318 -15.25 -15.00 15.72
N PRO A 319 -14.28 -14.20 15.23
CA PRO A 319 -13.48 -14.58 14.05
C PRO A 319 -12.10 -15.17 14.39
N ALA A 320 -11.55 -14.90 15.57
CA ALA A 320 -10.19 -15.33 15.93
C ALA A 320 -10.10 -16.85 16.19
N GLY A 321 -11.15 -17.47 16.77
CA GLY A 321 -11.13 -18.91 17.08
C GLY A 321 -10.98 -19.79 15.84
N TRP A 322 -11.77 -19.53 14.79
CA TRP A 322 -11.73 -20.28 13.53
C TRP A 322 -10.41 -20.15 12.80
N LEU A 323 -9.86 -18.94 12.77
CA LEU A 323 -8.59 -18.67 12.11
C LEU A 323 -7.41 -19.32 12.87
N GLY A 324 -7.48 -19.36 14.21
CA GLY A 324 -6.52 -20.09 15.05
C GLY A 324 -6.55 -21.61 14.83
N LEU A 325 -7.74 -22.20 14.63
CA LEU A 325 -7.90 -23.60 14.27
C LEU A 325 -7.40 -23.91 12.84
N LEU A 326 -7.61 -23.00 11.90
CA LEU A 326 -7.03 -23.11 10.55
C LEU A 326 -5.50 -23.05 10.59
N LEU A 327 -4.93 -22.13 11.37
CA LEU A 327 -3.49 -22.01 11.56
C LEU A 327 -2.86 -23.29 12.13
N SER A 328 -3.48 -23.90 13.15
CA SER A 328 -2.97 -25.12 13.77
C SER A 328 -2.99 -26.33 12.83
N ALA A 329 -3.83 -26.33 11.80
CA ALA A 329 -3.83 -27.34 10.74
C ALA A 329 -2.84 -27.01 9.60
N LEU A 330 -2.85 -25.75 9.13
CA LEU A 330 -2.11 -25.32 7.93
C LEU A 330 -0.60 -25.20 8.16
N VAL A 331 -0.16 -24.70 9.32
CA VAL A 331 1.27 -24.52 9.62
C VAL A 331 1.99 -25.87 9.71
N PRO A 332 1.56 -26.85 10.53
CA PRO A 332 2.18 -28.17 10.56
C PRO A 332 2.05 -28.91 9.23
N GLY A 333 0.92 -28.77 8.53
CA GLY A 333 0.74 -29.34 7.19
C GLY A 333 1.75 -28.83 6.18
N SER A 334 1.99 -27.52 6.14
CA SER A 334 2.98 -26.90 5.25
C SER A 334 4.42 -27.31 5.61
N LEU A 335 4.76 -27.37 6.90
CA LEU A 335 6.09 -27.81 7.37
C LEU A 335 6.35 -29.30 7.13
N TRP A 336 5.35 -30.14 7.43
CA TRP A 336 5.39 -31.57 7.09
C TRP A 336 5.56 -31.77 5.59
N TRP A 337 4.84 -30.98 4.79
CA TRP A 337 4.96 -31.05 3.35
C TRP A 337 6.33 -30.59 2.85
N ALA A 338 6.87 -29.49 3.37
CA ALA A 338 8.23 -29.04 3.08
C ALA A 338 9.24 -30.15 3.40
N ALA A 339 9.11 -30.80 4.55
CA ALA A 339 9.95 -31.94 4.94
C ALA A 339 9.76 -33.16 4.01
N ARG A 340 8.53 -33.42 3.56
CA ARG A 340 8.18 -34.55 2.69
C ARG A 340 8.64 -34.35 1.24
N GLU A 341 8.42 -33.20 0.63
CA GLU A 341 8.98 -32.83 -0.69
C GLU A 341 10.50 -32.94 -0.69
N TRP A 342 11.13 -32.52 0.41
CA TRP A 342 12.58 -32.62 0.55
C TRP A 342 13.06 -34.07 0.66
N ARG A 343 12.31 -34.95 1.34
CA ARG A 343 12.65 -36.37 1.48
C ARG A 343 12.22 -37.24 0.28
N TRP A 344 11.11 -36.94 -0.39
CA TRP A 344 10.48 -37.77 -1.43
C TRP A 344 10.16 -36.90 -2.66
N ARG A 345 11.13 -36.83 -3.57
CA ARG A 345 11.15 -35.94 -4.74
C ARG A 345 10.27 -36.36 -5.93
N SER A 346 9.46 -37.43 -5.85
CA SER A 346 8.96 -38.09 -7.09
C SER A 346 7.50 -38.57 -7.15
N GLN A 347 6.62 -38.38 -6.16
CA GLN A 347 5.26 -38.94 -6.29
C GLN A 347 4.21 -37.98 -6.85
N ALA A 348 3.72 -38.33 -8.05
CA ALA A 348 2.65 -37.71 -8.82
C ALA A 348 1.26 -37.71 -8.16
N GLY A 349 1.03 -38.56 -7.15
CA GLY A 349 -0.30 -38.91 -6.66
C GLY A 349 -1.03 -37.87 -5.80
N ASN A 350 -0.44 -36.71 -5.51
CA ASN A 350 -1.02 -35.77 -4.54
C ASN A 350 -0.87 -34.29 -4.95
N ARG A 351 -1.22 -33.96 -6.21
CA ARG A 351 -1.09 -32.60 -6.79
C ARG A 351 -2.30 -31.70 -6.53
N TRP A 352 -3.51 -32.25 -6.59
CA TRP A 352 -4.74 -31.52 -6.25
C TRP A 352 -4.75 -31.06 -4.79
N LEU A 353 -4.21 -31.89 -3.89
CA LEU A 353 -4.02 -31.49 -2.49
C LEU A 353 -3.04 -30.31 -2.34
N ARG A 354 -1.97 -30.25 -3.14
CA ARG A 354 -1.03 -29.10 -3.14
C ARG A 354 -1.73 -27.81 -3.60
N ILE A 355 -2.55 -27.91 -4.64
CA ILE A 355 -3.33 -26.78 -5.14
C ILE A 355 -4.35 -26.34 -4.08
N ALA A 356 -5.11 -27.28 -3.51
CA ALA A 356 -6.10 -26.99 -2.47
C ALA A 356 -5.45 -26.37 -1.23
N LEU A 357 -4.32 -26.92 -0.76
CA LEU A 357 -3.57 -26.40 0.38
C LEU A 357 -2.99 -25.01 0.09
N GLY A 358 -2.41 -24.80 -1.10
CA GLY A 358 -1.88 -23.50 -1.51
C GLY A 358 -2.97 -22.42 -1.63
N LEU A 359 -4.15 -22.78 -2.14
CA LEU A 359 -5.32 -21.88 -2.18
C LEU A 359 -5.87 -21.59 -0.78
N ALA A 360 -5.93 -22.60 0.10
CA ALA A 360 -6.35 -22.42 1.49
C ALA A 360 -5.40 -21.49 2.24
N LEU A 361 -4.08 -21.71 2.13
CA LEU A 361 -3.05 -20.84 2.69
C LEU A 361 -3.19 -19.41 2.15
N ALA A 362 -3.39 -19.25 0.84
CA ALA A 362 -3.57 -17.94 0.23
C ALA A 362 -4.83 -17.23 0.73
N GLY A 363 -5.96 -17.93 0.81
CA GLY A 363 -7.22 -17.41 1.31
C GLY A 363 -7.14 -16.99 2.77
N THR A 364 -6.56 -17.82 3.64
CA THR A 364 -6.36 -17.49 5.07
C THR A 364 -5.44 -16.29 5.26
N CYS A 365 -4.33 -16.21 4.51
CA CYS A 365 -3.47 -15.02 4.52
C CYS A 365 -4.22 -13.76 4.08
N LEU A 366 -5.07 -13.89 3.07
CA LEU A 366 -5.84 -12.77 2.56
C LEU A 366 -6.87 -12.27 3.59
N GLU A 367 -7.57 -13.19 4.25
CA GLU A 367 -8.47 -12.87 5.36
C GLU A 367 -7.72 -12.18 6.52
N MET A 368 -6.49 -12.62 6.83
CA MET A 368 -5.63 -11.96 7.82
C MET A 368 -5.27 -10.53 7.44
N HIS A 369 -5.00 -10.27 6.17
CA HIS A 369 -4.70 -8.92 5.68
C HIS A 369 -5.86 -7.96 5.94
N TRP A 370 -7.10 -8.39 5.67
CA TRP A 370 -8.31 -7.60 5.91
C TRP A 370 -8.59 -7.36 7.40
N ASN A 371 -8.25 -8.33 8.26
CA ASN A 371 -8.54 -8.29 9.70
C ASN A 371 -7.29 -8.01 10.56
N VAL A 372 -6.19 -7.53 9.99
CA VAL A 372 -4.88 -7.42 10.67
C VAL A 372 -4.92 -6.61 11.97
N ALA A 373 -5.86 -5.66 12.10
CA ALA A 373 -5.98 -4.81 13.27
C ALA A 373 -6.55 -5.53 14.51
N THR A 374 -7.18 -6.70 14.35
CA THR A 374 -7.84 -7.44 15.43
C THR A 374 -7.21 -8.81 15.70
N LEU A 375 -6.17 -9.18 14.95
CA LEU A 375 -5.52 -10.48 15.07
C LEU A 375 -4.31 -10.44 16.01
N PRO A 376 -3.97 -11.58 16.64
CA PRO A 376 -2.72 -11.69 17.38
C PRO A 376 -1.51 -11.38 16.49
N LEU A 377 -0.53 -10.71 17.09
CA LEU A 377 0.57 -10.07 16.37
C LEU A 377 1.34 -11.03 15.45
N LEU A 378 1.65 -12.23 15.94
CA LEU A 378 2.55 -13.14 15.24
C LEU A 378 1.87 -14.02 14.18
N TRP A 379 0.54 -14.05 14.11
CA TRP A 379 -0.18 -14.96 13.22
C TRP A 379 0.18 -14.80 11.72
N PRO A 380 0.18 -13.58 11.15
CA PRO A 380 0.58 -13.39 9.76
C PRO A 380 2.03 -13.84 9.49
N TYR A 381 2.93 -13.64 10.45
CA TYR A 381 4.33 -14.03 10.34
C TYR A 381 4.52 -15.54 10.40
N LEU A 382 3.79 -16.21 11.29
CA LEU A 382 3.84 -17.66 11.46
C LEU A 382 3.33 -18.43 10.24
N LEU A 383 2.43 -17.84 9.45
CA LEU A 383 1.96 -18.47 8.21
C LEU A 383 2.83 -18.10 6.99
N ALA A 384 3.33 -16.86 6.92
CA ALA A 384 4.20 -16.44 5.83
C ALA A 384 5.53 -17.20 5.76
N TRP A 385 6.17 -17.47 6.92
CA TRP A 385 7.50 -18.10 6.95
C TRP A 385 7.53 -19.55 6.45
N PRO A 386 6.60 -20.45 6.87
CA PRO A 386 6.52 -21.80 6.33
C PRO A 386 6.20 -21.82 4.83
N VAL A 387 5.35 -20.91 4.34
CA VAL A 387 5.04 -20.81 2.91
C VAL A 387 6.31 -20.51 2.10
N LEU A 388 7.16 -19.60 2.58
CA LEU A 388 8.45 -19.31 1.97
C LEU A 388 9.41 -20.52 2.04
N LEU A 389 9.40 -21.27 3.15
CA LEU A 389 10.19 -22.50 3.27
C LEU A 389 9.75 -23.55 2.24
N VAL A 390 8.44 -23.72 2.05
CA VAL A 390 7.89 -24.61 1.02
C VAL A 390 8.38 -24.16 -0.35
N TRP A 391 8.29 -22.87 -0.68
CA TRP A 391 8.74 -22.35 -1.97
C TRP A 391 10.25 -22.53 -2.20
N LEU A 392 11.06 -22.34 -1.16
CA LEU A 392 12.50 -22.60 -1.21
C LEU A 392 12.81 -24.10 -1.38
N GLY A 393 11.98 -24.97 -0.81
CA GLY A 393 12.09 -26.42 -0.92
C GLY A 393 11.67 -26.98 -2.29
N THR A 394 10.78 -26.29 -3.03
CA THR A 394 10.28 -26.74 -4.33
C THR A 394 11.18 -26.39 -5.51
N VAL A 395 12.18 -25.51 -5.33
CA VAL A 395 13.11 -25.11 -6.40
C VAL A 395 14.36 -25.97 -6.45
N ARG A 396 14.86 -26.23 -7.67
CA ARG A 396 15.95 -27.17 -7.93
C ARG A 396 17.20 -26.48 -8.44
N SER A 397 17.06 -25.51 -9.35
CA SER A 397 18.21 -24.81 -9.92
C SER A 397 18.98 -24.02 -8.86
N PRO A 398 20.32 -24.07 -8.87
CA PRO A 398 21.14 -23.28 -7.93
C PRO A 398 20.87 -21.77 -8.02
N TRP A 399 20.48 -21.28 -9.20
CA TRP A 399 20.15 -19.86 -9.39
C TRP A 399 18.78 -19.50 -8.79
N SER A 400 17.77 -20.37 -8.94
CA SER A 400 16.48 -20.22 -8.26
C SER A 400 16.65 -20.26 -6.74
N VAL A 401 17.47 -21.19 -6.25
CA VAL A 401 17.82 -21.32 -4.83
C VAL A 401 18.50 -20.06 -4.32
N GLY A 402 19.53 -19.57 -5.02
CA GLY A 402 20.22 -18.32 -4.65
C GLY A 402 19.29 -17.12 -4.64
N LEU A 403 18.42 -16.99 -5.65
CA LEU A 403 17.44 -15.90 -5.73
C LEU A 403 16.46 -15.93 -4.56
N LEU A 404 15.87 -17.09 -4.28
CA LEU A 404 14.92 -17.23 -3.16
C LEU A 404 15.59 -17.10 -1.79
N ALA A 405 16.86 -17.51 -1.64
CA ALA A 405 17.62 -17.26 -0.42
C ALA A 405 17.80 -15.75 -0.19
N VAL A 406 18.18 -15.00 -1.22
CA VAL A 406 18.32 -13.53 -1.11
C VAL A 406 16.97 -12.85 -0.86
N VAL A 407 15.90 -13.29 -1.53
CA VAL A 407 14.54 -12.81 -1.26
C VAL A 407 14.14 -13.11 0.18
N THR A 408 14.48 -14.27 0.72
CA THR A 408 14.22 -14.63 2.13
C THR A 408 14.96 -13.69 3.09
N LEU A 409 16.21 -13.31 2.78
CA LEU A 409 16.95 -12.33 3.58
C LEU A 409 16.33 -10.93 3.50
N LEU A 410 16.00 -10.45 2.30
CA LEU A 410 15.46 -9.09 2.10
C LEU A 410 14.04 -8.96 2.65
N LEU A 411 13.14 -9.88 2.31
CA LEU A 411 11.78 -9.90 2.83
C LEU A 411 11.77 -10.22 4.33
N GLY A 412 12.65 -11.12 4.78
CA GLY A 412 12.97 -11.41 6.18
C GLY A 412 13.28 -10.17 7.00
N SER A 413 14.32 -9.46 6.59
CA SER A 413 14.75 -8.22 7.23
C SER A 413 13.70 -7.12 7.14
N GLY A 414 12.95 -7.03 6.04
CA GLY A 414 11.83 -6.09 5.89
C GLY A 414 10.71 -6.34 6.88
N LEU A 415 10.19 -7.56 6.93
CA LEU A 415 9.12 -7.94 7.85
C LEU A 415 9.57 -7.84 9.31
N LEU A 416 10.83 -8.18 9.61
CA LEU A 416 11.42 -7.99 10.94
C LEU A 416 11.53 -6.51 11.31
N ALA A 417 11.99 -5.66 10.39
CA ALA A 417 12.09 -4.23 10.61
C ALA A 417 10.71 -3.62 10.88
N LEU A 418 9.69 -3.97 10.09
CA LEU A 418 8.31 -3.52 10.31
C LEU A 418 7.72 -4.05 11.64
N LEU A 419 8.08 -5.27 12.05
CA LEU A 419 7.70 -5.81 13.36
C LEU A 419 8.34 -5.00 14.49
N GLN A 420 9.64 -4.68 14.40
CA GLN A 420 10.36 -3.87 15.39
C GLN A 420 9.86 -2.42 15.41
N LEU A 421 9.54 -1.86 14.25
CA LEU A 421 8.94 -0.55 14.12
C LEU A 421 7.58 -0.50 14.82
N GLY A 422 6.76 -1.54 14.61
CA GLY A 422 5.52 -1.77 15.32
C GLY A 422 5.71 -1.92 16.82
N ILE A 423 6.54 -2.85 17.29
CA ILE A 423 6.71 -3.15 18.73
C ILE A 423 7.30 -1.97 19.48
N GLY A 424 8.32 -1.29 18.95
CA GLY A 424 8.96 -0.15 19.59
C GLY A 424 8.19 1.17 19.48
N SER A 425 6.98 1.17 18.90
CA SER A 425 6.09 2.33 18.83
C SER A 425 5.26 2.50 20.11
N GLY A 426 4.94 3.74 20.47
CA GLY A 426 3.97 4.05 21.53
C GLY A 426 2.51 3.93 21.08
N GLU A 427 2.23 3.50 19.85
CA GLU A 427 0.88 3.37 19.30
C GLU A 427 0.67 1.95 18.76
N ALA A 428 -0.38 1.26 19.20
CA ALA A 428 -0.67 -0.13 18.78
C ALA A 428 -0.96 -0.24 17.28
N GLY A 429 -1.45 0.84 16.65
CA GLY A 429 -1.82 0.86 15.24
C GLY A 429 -0.67 0.59 14.26
N TRP A 430 0.60 0.71 14.67
CA TRP A 430 1.77 0.45 13.82
C TRP A 430 2.00 -1.04 13.53
N LEU A 431 1.49 -1.94 14.37
CA LEU A 431 1.63 -3.39 14.20
C LEU A 431 0.98 -3.88 12.90
N ARG A 432 -0.01 -3.15 12.38
CA ARG A 432 -0.71 -3.48 11.12
C ARG A 432 0.23 -3.55 9.93
N TYR A 433 1.27 -2.72 9.86
CA TYR A 433 2.10 -2.59 8.67
C TYR A 433 2.88 -3.87 8.40
N GLY A 434 3.56 -4.38 9.44
CA GLY A 434 4.28 -5.63 9.36
C GLY A 434 3.36 -6.84 9.21
N GLY A 435 2.26 -6.90 9.98
CA GLY A 435 1.28 -7.98 9.87
C GLY A 435 0.63 -8.07 8.48
N SER A 436 0.28 -6.92 7.90
CA SER A 436 -0.28 -6.82 6.55
C SER A 436 0.73 -7.25 5.47
N GLY A 437 1.99 -6.80 5.60
CA GLY A 437 3.06 -7.21 4.69
C GLY A 437 3.31 -8.72 4.73
N ALA A 438 3.34 -9.32 5.92
CA ALA A 438 3.51 -10.76 6.10
C ALA A 438 2.33 -11.55 5.52
N ALA A 439 1.09 -11.10 5.79
CA ALA A 439 -0.12 -11.69 5.22
C ALA A 439 -0.10 -11.68 3.69
N LEU A 440 0.23 -10.55 3.05
CA LEU A 440 0.32 -10.45 1.60
C LEU A 440 1.45 -11.30 0.99
N ALA A 441 2.61 -11.35 1.66
CA ALA A 441 3.71 -12.23 1.25
C ALA A 441 3.32 -13.72 1.30
N GLY A 442 2.65 -14.15 2.37
CA GLY A 442 2.13 -15.50 2.50
C GLY A 442 1.04 -15.81 1.48
N ALA A 443 0.13 -14.86 1.20
CA ALA A 443 -0.88 -15.01 0.16
C ALA A 443 -0.26 -15.25 -1.21
N PHE A 444 0.70 -14.40 -1.60
CA PHE A 444 1.41 -14.55 -2.85
C PHE A 444 2.20 -15.86 -2.90
N GLY A 445 2.91 -16.23 -1.83
CA GLY A 445 3.67 -17.48 -1.77
C GLY A 445 2.78 -18.72 -1.96
N GLY A 446 1.59 -18.72 -1.36
CA GLY A 446 0.58 -19.77 -1.58
C GLY A 446 0.15 -19.84 -3.05
N LEU A 447 -0.18 -18.70 -3.67
CA LEU A 447 -0.54 -18.62 -5.08
C LEU A 447 0.61 -19.00 -6.02
N ALA A 448 1.85 -18.62 -5.71
CA ALA A 448 3.03 -18.99 -6.47
C ALA A 448 3.26 -20.51 -6.43
N TRP A 449 3.02 -21.14 -5.28
CA TRP A 449 3.09 -22.59 -5.14
C TRP A 449 1.98 -23.30 -5.92
N VAL A 450 0.75 -22.76 -5.91
CA VAL A 450 -0.35 -23.22 -6.78
C VAL A 450 0.05 -23.09 -8.25
N GLY A 451 0.61 -21.95 -8.65
CA GLY A 451 1.05 -21.70 -10.01
C GLY A 451 2.13 -22.68 -10.47
N GLN A 452 3.13 -22.94 -9.62
CA GLN A 452 4.18 -23.92 -9.90
C GLN A 452 3.61 -25.35 -10.03
N SER A 453 2.70 -25.73 -9.12
CA SER A 453 2.06 -27.06 -9.10
C SER A 453 1.08 -27.25 -10.28
N GLY A 454 0.35 -26.20 -10.62
CA GLY A 454 -0.62 -26.15 -11.72
C GLY A 454 0.05 -26.09 -13.09
N TRP A 455 1.17 -25.38 -13.22
CA TRP A 455 1.98 -25.41 -14.44
C TRP A 455 2.46 -26.82 -14.78
N GLN A 456 2.71 -27.66 -13.76
CA GLN A 456 3.03 -29.07 -13.97
C GLN A 456 1.86 -29.91 -14.49
N LEU A 457 0.61 -29.45 -14.36
CA LEU A 457 -0.58 -30.09 -14.96
C LEU A 457 -0.67 -29.81 -16.46
N ILE A 458 -0.22 -28.63 -16.90
CA ILE A 458 -0.24 -28.18 -18.31
C ILE A 458 1.02 -28.67 -19.07
N ARG A 459 1.89 -29.48 -18.43
CA ARG A 459 3.16 -30.01 -18.97
C ARG A 459 3.17 -30.53 -20.41
N PRO A 460 2.10 -31.14 -21.00
CA PRO A 460 2.16 -31.51 -22.41
C PRO A 460 2.15 -30.31 -23.37
N ALA A 461 1.73 -29.11 -22.96
CA ALA A 461 1.87 -27.90 -23.74
C ALA A 461 3.16 -27.17 -23.33
N GLY A 462 3.98 -26.78 -24.32
CA GLY A 462 5.20 -25.99 -24.10
C GLY A 462 4.93 -24.62 -23.45
N TRP A 463 5.83 -23.64 -23.60
CA TRP A 463 5.39 -22.27 -23.28
C TRP A 463 4.19 -21.91 -24.14
N PRO A 464 3.31 -21.01 -23.66
CA PRO A 464 2.31 -20.42 -24.52
C PRO A 464 3.00 -19.99 -25.82
N GLY A 465 2.52 -20.54 -26.95
CA GLY A 465 3.03 -20.15 -28.25
C GLY A 465 2.95 -18.63 -28.40
N GLU A 466 3.78 -18.07 -29.29
CA GLU A 466 3.92 -16.62 -29.47
C GLU A 466 2.57 -15.89 -29.58
N ARG A 467 1.59 -16.50 -30.27
CA ARG A 467 0.21 -16.00 -30.38
C ARG A 467 -0.51 -15.89 -29.02
N ARG A 468 -0.38 -16.87 -28.13
CA ARG A 468 -0.98 -16.84 -26.79
C ARG A 468 -0.28 -15.82 -25.90
N LEU A 469 1.05 -15.72 -25.98
CA LEU A 469 1.82 -14.68 -25.27
C LEU A 469 1.37 -13.28 -25.72
N TRP A 470 1.22 -13.06 -27.02
CA TRP A 470 0.79 -11.79 -27.58
C TRP A 470 -0.62 -11.37 -27.13
N TRP A 471 -1.59 -12.28 -27.21
CA TRP A 471 -2.95 -12.01 -26.71
C TRP A 471 -2.99 -11.85 -25.19
N GLY A 472 -2.20 -12.64 -24.45
CA GLY A 472 -2.08 -12.52 -23.00
C GLY A 472 -1.52 -11.17 -22.57
N LEU A 473 -0.46 -10.70 -23.21
CA LEU A 473 0.12 -9.37 -22.93
C LEU A 473 -0.86 -8.23 -23.28
N ARG A 474 -1.64 -8.37 -24.37
CA ARG A 474 -2.68 -7.39 -24.72
C ARG A 474 -3.82 -7.38 -23.70
N LEU A 475 -4.26 -8.55 -23.25
CA LEU A 475 -5.27 -8.66 -22.19
C LEU A 475 -4.77 -8.04 -20.89
N LEU A 476 -3.54 -8.36 -20.47
CA LEU A 476 -2.91 -7.74 -19.29
C LEU A 476 -2.76 -6.22 -19.45
N GLY A 477 -2.40 -5.74 -20.65
CA GLY A 477 -2.37 -4.32 -21.00
C GLY A 477 -3.74 -3.65 -20.87
N ALA A 478 -4.78 -4.28 -21.42
CA ALA A 478 -6.15 -3.78 -21.33
C ALA A 478 -6.66 -3.74 -19.88
N VAL A 479 -6.41 -4.79 -19.10
CA VAL A 479 -6.74 -4.86 -17.67
C VAL A 479 -5.99 -3.80 -16.88
N SER A 480 -4.68 -3.64 -17.11
CA SER A 480 -3.86 -2.61 -16.47
C SER A 480 -4.37 -1.19 -16.77
N LEU A 481 -4.73 -0.91 -18.03
CA LEU A 481 -5.32 0.37 -18.42
C LEU A 481 -6.71 0.59 -17.81
N ALA A 482 -7.54 -0.46 -17.75
CA ALA A 482 -8.85 -0.39 -17.11
C ALA A 482 -8.74 -0.12 -15.60
N LEU A 483 -7.78 -0.75 -14.91
CA LEU A 483 -7.53 -0.50 -13.49
C LEU A 483 -6.96 0.90 -13.24
N LEU A 484 -6.07 1.40 -14.10
CA LEU A 484 -5.63 2.80 -14.03
C LEU A 484 -6.78 3.77 -14.26
N ALA A 485 -7.63 3.52 -15.26
CA ALA A 485 -8.81 4.33 -15.51
C ALA A 485 -9.78 4.30 -14.31
N ALA A 486 -9.99 3.13 -13.70
CA ALA A 486 -10.76 2.99 -12.47
C ALA A 486 -10.17 3.81 -11.32
N GLN A 487 -8.84 3.81 -11.16
CA GLN A 487 -8.16 4.66 -10.19
C GLN A 487 -8.37 6.15 -10.48
N VAL A 488 -8.28 6.60 -11.74
CA VAL A 488 -8.55 8.01 -12.11
C VAL A 488 -10.00 8.41 -11.82
N ILE A 489 -10.94 7.47 -12.00
CA ILE A 489 -12.38 7.74 -11.86
C ILE A 489 -12.81 7.72 -10.39
N ALA A 490 -12.38 6.72 -9.63
CA ALA A 490 -12.90 6.37 -8.30
C ALA A 490 -11.83 6.21 -7.20
N GLY A 491 -10.55 6.34 -7.53
CA GLY A 491 -9.44 6.24 -6.57
C GLY A 491 -8.86 7.59 -6.17
N ASP A 492 -7.73 7.52 -5.45
CA ASP A 492 -6.89 8.65 -5.04
C ASP A 492 -5.42 8.40 -5.48
N GLU A 493 -4.48 9.19 -4.95
CA GLU A 493 -3.04 9.04 -5.20
C GLU A 493 -2.47 7.72 -4.66
N GLY A 494 -3.03 7.21 -3.56
CA GLY A 494 -2.63 5.96 -2.91
C GLY A 494 -3.21 4.71 -3.56
N GLY A 495 -4.26 4.84 -4.38
CA GLY A 495 -4.83 3.73 -5.14
C GLY A 495 -6.35 3.71 -5.17
N TRP A 496 -6.90 2.53 -5.41
CA TRP A 496 -8.31 2.22 -5.27
C TRP A 496 -8.46 1.04 -4.31
N ALA A 497 -9.25 1.23 -3.25
CA ALA A 497 -9.44 0.23 -2.18
C ALA A 497 -8.13 -0.28 -1.52
N GLY A 498 -7.14 0.60 -1.36
CA GLY A 498 -5.83 0.24 -0.78
C GLY A 498 -4.87 -0.47 -1.75
N PHE A 499 -5.26 -0.62 -3.02
CA PHE A 499 -4.47 -1.24 -4.06
C PHE A 499 -4.01 -0.21 -5.10
N GLN A 500 -2.76 -0.27 -5.53
CA GLN A 500 -2.20 0.71 -6.48
C GLN A 500 -1.94 0.07 -7.86
N PRO A 501 -2.88 0.15 -8.81
CA PRO A 501 -2.75 -0.38 -10.18
C PRO A 501 -1.51 0.06 -10.95
N PHE A 502 -0.93 1.21 -10.61
CA PHE A 502 0.28 1.72 -11.23
C PHE A 502 1.47 0.74 -11.13
N GLU A 503 1.54 -0.02 -10.04
CA GLU A 503 2.58 -1.06 -9.87
C GLU A 503 2.49 -2.17 -10.91
N LEU A 504 1.27 -2.63 -11.20
CA LEU A 504 1.02 -3.62 -12.27
C LEU A 504 1.37 -3.04 -13.64
N THR A 505 1.05 -1.76 -13.87
CA THR A 505 1.31 -1.08 -15.16
C THR A 505 2.80 -1.04 -15.48
N LYS A 506 3.67 -0.78 -14.49
CA LYS A 506 5.13 -0.83 -14.67
C LYS A 506 5.60 -2.21 -15.14
N LEU A 507 5.07 -3.29 -14.54
CA LEU A 507 5.40 -4.65 -14.94
C LEU A 507 4.93 -4.97 -16.36
N VAL A 508 3.69 -4.61 -16.70
CA VAL A 508 3.10 -4.84 -18.02
C VAL A 508 3.83 -4.03 -19.09
N LEU A 509 4.21 -2.79 -18.82
CA LEU A 509 5.03 -1.97 -19.70
C LEU A 509 6.40 -2.62 -19.96
N ALA A 510 7.09 -3.09 -18.92
CA ALA A 510 8.36 -3.78 -19.06
C ALA A 510 8.26 -5.03 -19.95
N ALA A 511 7.22 -5.85 -19.73
CA ALA A 511 6.97 -7.04 -20.54
C ALA A 511 6.57 -6.71 -22.00
N ALA A 512 5.72 -5.70 -22.21
CA ALA A 512 5.30 -5.28 -23.55
C ALA A 512 6.49 -4.74 -24.37
N ALA A 513 7.34 -3.91 -23.75
CA ALA A 513 8.56 -3.41 -24.38
C ALA A 513 9.54 -4.54 -24.69
N ALA A 514 9.70 -5.49 -23.75
CA ALA A 514 10.53 -6.67 -23.94
C ALA A 514 10.06 -7.54 -25.11
N HIS A 515 8.75 -7.72 -25.27
CA HIS A 515 8.20 -8.47 -26.40
C HIS A 515 8.52 -7.77 -27.73
N ALA A 516 8.32 -6.45 -27.82
CA ALA A 516 8.64 -5.69 -29.03
C ALA A 516 10.15 -5.73 -29.38
N LEU A 517 11.04 -5.68 -28.38
CA LEU A 517 12.48 -5.81 -28.57
C LEU A 517 12.91 -7.23 -28.97
N ALA A 518 12.29 -8.25 -28.37
CA ALA A 518 12.58 -9.66 -28.68
C ALA A 518 12.22 -10.04 -30.12
N LEU A 519 11.16 -9.44 -30.68
CA LEU A 519 10.78 -9.64 -32.08
C LEU A 519 11.78 -9.00 -33.05
N ARG A 520 12.44 -7.90 -32.66
CA ARG A 520 13.47 -7.25 -33.47
C ARG A 520 14.77 -8.06 -33.55
N GLY A 521 15.05 -8.86 -32.51
CA GLY A 521 16.27 -9.67 -32.42
C GLY A 521 16.29 -10.95 -33.28
N GLN A 522 15.25 -11.22 -34.09
CA GLN A 522 15.00 -12.53 -34.75
C GLN A 522 15.40 -12.65 -36.22
N SER A 523 16.40 -11.90 -36.71
CA SER A 523 16.93 -12.17 -38.06
C SER A 523 17.74 -13.48 -38.06
N PRO A 524 17.39 -14.52 -38.85
CA PRO A 524 18.00 -15.88 -38.75
C PRO A 524 19.39 -16.04 -39.38
N LEU A 525 19.96 -14.98 -39.94
CA LEU A 525 21.33 -14.93 -40.41
C LEU A 525 22.11 -13.98 -39.50
N HIS A 526 23.44 -14.11 -39.46
CA HIS A 526 24.35 -13.22 -38.74
C HIS A 526 24.30 -11.72 -39.15
N GLY A 527 23.20 -11.23 -39.70
CA GLY A 527 22.97 -9.86 -40.10
C GLY A 527 21.54 -9.49 -39.78
N TRP A 528 21.38 -8.28 -39.24
CA TRP A 528 20.12 -7.58 -39.24
C TRP A 528 19.58 -7.56 -40.67
N SER A 529 18.48 -8.25 -40.95
CA SER A 529 17.77 -7.96 -42.20
C SER A 529 17.13 -6.59 -42.02
N TYR A 530 17.51 -5.65 -42.89
CA TYR A 530 16.75 -4.43 -43.15
C TYR A 530 15.44 -4.74 -43.90
N ASP A 531 14.95 -6.00 -43.89
CA ASP A 531 13.58 -6.30 -44.23
C ASP A 531 12.66 -5.48 -43.34
N LYS A 532 12.07 -4.47 -43.98
CA LYS A 532 11.16 -3.45 -43.46
C LYS A 532 9.85 -4.03 -42.90
N ALA A 533 9.78 -5.34 -42.64
CA ALA A 533 8.57 -6.09 -42.35
C ALA A 533 8.27 -6.27 -40.85
N ALA A 534 9.15 -5.85 -39.93
CA ALA A 534 8.73 -5.64 -38.54
C ALA A 534 7.87 -4.36 -38.52
N PRO A 535 6.53 -4.45 -38.44
CA PRO A 535 5.69 -3.27 -38.57
C PRO A 535 5.97 -2.36 -37.38
N TRP A 536 6.30 -1.09 -37.63
CA TRP A 536 6.51 -0.08 -36.58
C TRP A 536 5.31 -0.04 -35.59
N LEU A 537 4.12 -0.42 -36.06
CA LEU A 537 2.89 -0.65 -35.30
C LEU A 537 3.07 -1.57 -34.08
N ARG A 538 4.04 -2.50 -34.09
CA ARG A 538 4.33 -3.37 -32.92
C ARG A 538 4.93 -2.60 -31.75
N TYR A 539 5.61 -1.47 -32.00
CA TYR A 539 6.15 -0.59 -30.95
C TYR A 539 5.10 0.37 -30.40
N LEU A 540 3.97 0.57 -31.11
CA LEU A 540 2.91 1.48 -30.69
C LEU A 540 2.32 1.08 -29.33
N GLY A 541 2.18 -0.23 -29.05
CA GLY A 541 1.66 -0.74 -27.78
C GLY A 541 2.49 -0.29 -26.56
N PRO A 542 3.78 -0.65 -26.46
CA PRO A 542 4.62 -0.21 -25.34
C PRO A 542 4.84 1.30 -25.31
N LEU A 543 4.89 1.99 -26.46
CA LEU A 543 4.98 3.45 -26.49
C LEU A 543 3.72 4.13 -25.95
N LEU A 544 2.53 3.59 -26.28
CA LEU A 544 1.25 4.05 -25.74
C LEU A 544 1.22 3.79 -24.22
N LEU A 545 1.60 2.61 -23.76
CA LEU A 545 1.66 2.30 -22.33
C LEU A 545 2.65 3.22 -21.59
N LEU A 546 3.80 3.53 -22.20
CA LEU A 546 4.77 4.47 -21.64
C LEU A 546 4.19 5.88 -21.56
N ALA A 547 3.54 6.35 -22.62
CA ALA A 547 2.89 7.66 -22.66
C ALA A 547 1.76 7.76 -21.63
N VAL A 548 0.93 6.72 -21.51
CA VAL A 548 -0.14 6.65 -20.50
C VAL A 548 0.44 6.61 -19.09
N ALA A 549 1.44 5.78 -18.82
CA ALA A 549 2.08 5.72 -17.50
C ALA A 549 2.74 7.05 -17.11
N SER A 550 3.41 7.70 -18.07
CA SER A 550 4.04 9.01 -17.86
C SER A 550 3.01 10.12 -17.66
N GLY A 551 1.95 10.13 -18.47
CA GLY A 551 0.83 11.06 -18.34
C GLY A 551 0.07 10.85 -17.03
N PHE A 552 -0.13 9.61 -16.60
CA PHE A 552 -0.73 9.30 -15.30
C PHE A 552 0.15 9.81 -14.15
N ALA A 553 1.47 9.61 -14.21
CA ALA A 553 2.39 10.11 -13.21
C ALA A 553 2.37 11.65 -13.11
N LEU A 554 2.42 12.35 -14.25
CA LEU A 554 2.45 13.82 -14.29
C LEU A 554 1.10 14.48 -13.96
N LEU A 555 0.00 13.98 -14.54
CA LEU A 555 -1.30 14.65 -14.53
C LEU A 555 -2.23 14.16 -13.41
N TYR A 556 -1.97 12.96 -12.87
CA TYR A 556 -2.80 12.39 -11.80
C TYR A 556 -2.04 12.28 -10.48
N LEU A 557 -0.87 11.62 -10.49
CA LEU A 557 -0.05 11.49 -9.27
C LEU A 557 0.70 12.77 -8.92
N HIS A 558 0.85 13.70 -9.88
CA HIS A 558 1.60 14.93 -9.69
C HIS A 558 3.04 14.68 -9.18
N ASP A 559 3.65 13.56 -9.60
CA ASP A 559 4.94 13.07 -9.09
C ASP A 559 5.93 12.80 -10.24
N PHE A 560 7.18 13.25 -10.08
CA PHE A 560 8.28 13.00 -11.00
C PHE A 560 8.99 11.67 -10.74
N SER A 561 8.82 11.08 -9.55
CA SER A 561 9.50 9.85 -9.16
C SER A 561 9.25 8.70 -10.15
N PRO A 562 8.00 8.45 -10.61
CA PRO A 562 7.76 7.42 -11.63
C PRO A 562 8.45 7.70 -12.96
N LEU A 563 8.60 8.96 -13.36
CA LEU A 563 9.32 9.31 -14.58
C LEU A 563 10.81 9.03 -14.47
N LEU A 564 11.41 9.34 -13.31
CA LEU A 564 12.81 9.01 -13.05
C LEU A 564 13.01 7.49 -13.05
N LEU A 565 12.05 6.71 -12.51
CA LEU A 565 12.08 5.24 -12.57
C LEU A 565 12.05 4.74 -14.02
N LEU A 566 11.15 5.29 -14.83
CA LEU A 566 11.03 4.95 -16.25
C LEU A 566 12.25 5.39 -17.07
N LEU A 567 12.91 6.50 -16.70
CA LEU A 567 14.16 6.94 -17.30
C LEU A 567 15.30 5.96 -17.01
N CYS A 568 15.50 5.60 -15.73
CA CYS A 568 16.50 4.59 -15.32
C CYS A 568 16.24 3.25 -16.01
N TRP A 569 14.97 2.83 -16.09
CA TRP A 569 14.55 1.64 -16.83
C TRP A 569 14.91 1.71 -18.31
N GLY A 570 14.60 2.83 -18.99
CA GLY A 570 14.91 3.05 -20.40
C GLY A 570 16.41 3.00 -20.69
N VAL A 571 17.23 3.63 -19.84
CA VAL A 571 18.70 3.60 -19.94
C VAL A 571 19.23 2.17 -19.85
N VAL A 572 18.80 1.39 -18.85
CA VAL A 572 19.26 0.00 -18.69
C VAL A 572 18.72 -0.91 -19.79
N LEU A 573 17.50 -0.68 -20.28
CA LEU A 573 16.95 -1.44 -21.40
C LEU A 573 17.71 -1.14 -22.70
N ALA A 574 18.10 0.11 -22.92
CA ALA A 574 18.98 0.51 -24.03
C ALA A 574 20.36 -0.16 -23.90
N TRP A 575 20.94 -0.19 -22.69
CA TRP A 575 22.18 -0.93 -22.44
C TRP A 575 22.04 -2.44 -22.74
N ALA A 576 20.97 -3.08 -22.29
CA ALA A 576 20.70 -4.50 -22.52
C ALA A 576 20.54 -4.79 -24.02
N TYR A 577 19.90 -3.87 -24.76
CA TYR A 577 19.77 -3.94 -26.21
C TYR A 577 21.12 -3.77 -26.93
N LEU A 578 21.90 -2.75 -26.57
CA LEU A 578 23.20 -2.47 -27.17
C LEU A 578 24.22 -3.58 -26.88
N ARG A 579 24.18 -4.20 -25.70
CA ARG A 579 25.07 -5.33 -25.35
C ARG A 579 24.90 -6.51 -26.32
N THR A 580 23.67 -6.79 -26.73
CA THR A 580 23.31 -7.93 -27.60
C THR A 580 23.34 -7.58 -29.09
N HIS A 581 23.60 -6.32 -29.41
CA HIS A 581 23.75 -5.87 -30.78
C HIS A 581 24.92 -6.60 -31.47
N PRO A 582 24.76 -7.12 -32.69
CA PRO A 582 25.80 -7.91 -33.37
C PRO A 582 26.94 -7.05 -33.93
N LEU A 583 26.64 -5.85 -34.45
CA LEU A 583 27.65 -4.98 -35.03
C LEU A 583 28.49 -4.31 -33.93
N PRO A 584 29.81 -4.55 -33.86
CA PRO A 584 30.65 -4.07 -32.77
C PRO A 584 30.71 -2.55 -32.71
N TRP A 585 30.67 -1.86 -33.85
CA TRP A 585 30.70 -0.39 -33.87
C TRP A 585 29.46 0.25 -33.24
N TRP A 586 28.25 -0.28 -33.50
CA TRP A 586 27.02 0.17 -32.85
C TRP A 586 27.01 -0.13 -31.36
N ARG A 587 27.57 -1.27 -30.94
CA ARG A 587 27.72 -1.62 -29.51
C ARG A 587 28.56 -0.57 -28.81
N TRP A 588 29.78 -0.34 -29.29
CA TRP A 588 30.73 0.55 -28.64
C TRP A 588 30.28 2.01 -28.71
N SER A 589 29.86 2.50 -29.88
CA SER A 589 29.34 3.87 -30.03
C SER A 589 28.07 4.11 -29.21
N GLY A 590 27.13 3.17 -29.22
CA GLY A 590 25.92 3.26 -28.42
C GLY A 590 26.20 3.21 -26.91
N LEU A 591 27.13 2.37 -26.47
CA LEU A 591 27.54 2.31 -25.06
C LEU A 591 28.27 3.59 -24.61
N LEU A 592 29.09 4.17 -25.48
CA LEU A 592 29.74 5.47 -25.23
C LEU A 592 28.70 6.59 -25.13
N LEU A 593 27.74 6.66 -26.06
CA LEU A 593 26.64 7.63 -26.02
C LEU A 593 25.78 7.47 -24.76
N LEU A 594 25.49 6.23 -24.36
CA LEU A 594 24.73 5.95 -23.15
C LEU A 594 25.52 6.34 -21.89
N GLY A 595 26.82 6.08 -21.86
CA GLY A 595 27.71 6.53 -20.78
C GLY A 595 27.75 8.06 -20.68
N ALA A 596 27.87 8.75 -21.82
CA ALA A 596 27.79 10.21 -21.88
C ALA A 596 26.44 10.74 -21.39
N LEU A 597 25.32 10.10 -21.76
CA LEU A 597 24.00 10.45 -21.25
C LEU A 597 23.91 10.30 -19.73
N VAL A 598 24.41 9.21 -19.16
CA VAL A 598 24.41 9.00 -17.70
C VAL A 598 25.25 10.07 -17.00
N LEU A 599 26.42 10.41 -17.53
CA LEU A 599 27.27 11.48 -16.99
C LEU A 599 26.58 12.84 -17.09
N LEU A 600 25.91 13.14 -18.21
CA LEU A 600 25.13 14.37 -18.40
C LEU A 600 23.97 14.44 -17.40
N LEU A 601 23.25 13.34 -17.17
CA LEU A 601 22.17 13.28 -16.20
C LEU A 601 22.68 13.50 -14.77
N ALA A 602 23.83 12.91 -14.40
CA ALA A 602 24.47 13.13 -13.12
C ALA A 602 24.93 14.59 -12.93
N ALA A 603 25.54 15.17 -13.97
CA ALA A 603 25.93 16.59 -13.98
C ALA A 603 24.71 17.51 -13.89
N GLY A 604 23.61 17.17 -14.58
CA GLY A 604 22.35 17.90 -14.53
C GLY A 604 21.71 17.86 -13.13
N LEU A 605 21.71 16.69 -12.48
CA LEU A 605 21.25 16.54 -11.09
C LEU A 605 22.11 17.36 -10.13
N ARG A 606 23.43 17.34 -10.28
CA ARG A 606 24.34 18.17 -9.48
C ARG A 606 24.10 19.66 -9.73
N GLY A 607 23.94 20.06 -10.98
CA GLY A 607 23.60 21.44 -11.35
C GLY A 607 22.27 21.90 -10.75
N LEU A 608 21.28 21.02 -10.69
CA LEU A 608 19.99 21.29 -10.06
C LEU A 608 20.11 21.46 -8.54
N HIS A 609 20.97 20.68 -7.89
CA HIS A 609 21.28 20.84 -6.46
C HIS A 609 21.96 22.18 -6.17
N ASP A 610 22.97 22.53 -6.99
CA ASP A 610 23.77 23.74 -6.80
C ASP A 610 23.02 25.01 -7.20
N ARG A 611 22.08 24.91 -8.15
CA ARG A 611 21.28 26.02 -8.67
C ARG A 611 19.79 25.61 -8.77
N PRO A 612 19.09 25.49 -7.64
CA PRO A 612 17.69 25.03 -7.63
C PRO A 612 16.74 25.95 -8.40
N ASP A 613 17.09 27.23 -8.55
CA ASP A 613 16.30 28.23 -9.30
C ASP A 613 16.49 28.16 -10.83
N ALA A 614 17.43 27.34 -11.33
CA ALA A 614 17.66 27.20 -12.76
C ALA A 614 16.53 26.44 -13.49
N LEU A 615 15.62 25.78 -12.75
CA LEU A 615 14.52 25.02 -13.31
C LEU A 615 13.24 25.87 -13.32
N PRO A 616 12.67 26.24 -14.49
CA PRO A 616 11.49 27.10 -14.59
C PRO A 616 10.16 26.36 -14.29
N LEU A 617 10.20 25.19 -13.66
CA LEU A 617 9.02 24.39 -13.36
C LEU A 617 8.43 24.81 -12.01
N ASP A 618 7.52 25.79 -12.04
CA ASP A 618 6.81 26.33 -10.86
C ASP A 618 6.19 25.23 -9.97
N PHE A 619 5.80 24.11 -10.58
CA PHE A 619 5.07 23.04 -9.89
C PHE A 619 5.89 22.30 -8.81
N GLN A 620 7.23 22.25 -8.89
CA GLN A 620 8.07 21.55 -7.89
C GLN A 620 9.39 22.26 -7.52
N ALA A 621 9.54 23.52 -7.87
CA ALA A 621 10.68 24.34 -7.46
C ALA A 621 10.87 24.32 -5.92
N GLU A 622 9.78 24.34 -5.14
CA GLU A 622 9.86 24.29 -3.68
C GLU A 622 10.48 22.98 -3.17
N ARG A 623 10.16 21.81 -3.75
CA ARG A 623 10.75 20.53 -3.33
C ARG A 623 12.25 20.47 -3.62
N ILE A 624 12.66 21.02 -4.76
CA ILE A 624 14.07 21.05 -5.16
C ILE A 624 14.85 22.01 -4.25
N ARG A 625 14.31 23.20 -3.96
CA ARG A 625 14.91 24.16 -3.01
C ARG A 625 15.00 23.58 -1.60
N ALA A 626 13.93 22.92 -1.13
CA ALA A 626 13.90 22.26 0.17
C ALA A 626 14.84 21.06 0.25
N TRP A 627 15.13 20.38 -0.87
CA TRP A 627 16.17 19.34 -0.92
C TRP A 627 17.58 19.94 -0.89
N ALA A 628 17.84 20.99 -1.68
CA ALA A 628 19.14 21.64 -1.76
C ALA A 628 19.53 22.30 -0.43
N ALA A 629 18.57 22.92 0.26
CA ALA A 629 18.81 23.65 1.49
C ALA A 629 17.67 23.48 2.53
N PRO A 630 17.49 22.27 3.09
CA PRO A 630 16.34 21.93 3.94
C PRO A 630 16.17 22.81 5.19
N GLU A 631 17.27 23.39 5.70
CA GLU A 631 17.26 24.27 6.87
C GLU A 631 16.46 25.57 6.66
N PHE A 632 16.42 26.08 5.42
CA PHE A 632 15.70 27.30 5.07
C PHE A 632 14.24 27.06 4.69
N TYR A 633 13.81 25.79 4.57
CA TYR A 633 12.45 25.39 4.20
C TYR A 633 11.84 24.48 5.27
N PRO A 634 11.52 24.99 6.48
CA PRO A 634 11.11 24.16 7.62
C PRO A 634 9.81 23.40 7.40
N HIS A 635 8.94 23.82 6.48
CA HIS A 635 7.68 23.14 6.17
C HIS A 635 7.82 22.10 5.03
N ALA A 636 8.66 22.36 4.03
CA ALA A 636 8.85 21.44 2.90
C ALA A 636 10.02 20.45 3.11
N GLY A 637 11.07 20.85 3.82
CA GLY A 637 12.28 20.06 4.08
C GLY A 637 12.24 19.22 5.36
N TYR A 638 11.16 19.29 6.15
CA TYR A 638 11.10 18.66 7.48
C TYR A 638 11.30 17.14 7.47
N GLN A 639 10.81 16.46 6.43
CA GLN A 639 10.93 15.01 6.30
C GLN A 639 12.40 14.60 6.18
N LEU A 640 13.12 15.24 5.25
CA LEU A 640 14.54 15.01 5.04
C LEU A 640 15.36 15.39 6.27
N ARG A 641 15.08 16.53 6.90
CA ARG A 641 15.81 16.96 8.11
C ARG A 641 15.67 15.95 9.25
N ARG A 642 14.46 15.50 9.55
CA ARG A 642 14.21 14.48 10.60
C ARG A 642 14.86 13.15 10.26
N ALA A 643 14.85 12.76 8.99
CA ALA A 643 15.52 11.55 8.52
C ALA A 643 17.03 11.61 8.76
N LEU A 644 17.69 12.70 8.34
CA LEU A 644 19.13 12.89 8.53
C LEU A 644 19.52 12.97 10.02
N GLU A 645 18.72 13.63 10.86
CA GLU A 645 18.92 13.66 12.31
C GLU A 645 18.84 12.25 12.93
N ALA A 646 17.84 11.44 12.53
CA ALA A 646 17.70 10.07 13.01
C ALA A 646 18.86 9.17 12.54
N ILE A 647 19.29 9.30 11.28
CA ILE A 647 20.46 8.57 10.75
C ILE A 647 21.72 8.93 11.55
N ARG A 648 21.96 10.22 11.81
CA ARG A 648 23.10 10.69 12.61
C ARG A 648 23.08 10.10 14.03
N ALA A 649 21.91 9.99 14.65
CA ALA A 649 21.76 9.39 15.98
C ALA A 649 22.08 7.89 16.02
N GLY A 650 21.90 7.15 14.92
CA GLY A 650 22.26 5.73 14.81
C GLY A 650 23.75 5.49 14.62
N GLY A 651 24.47 6.41 13.96
CA GLY A 651 25.89 6.25 13.65
C GLY A 651 26.20 4.96 12.86
N TRP A 652 27.40 4.41 13.04
CA TRP A 652 27.82 3.19 12.33
C TRP A 652 27.29 1.89 12.95
N GLN A 653 26.97 1.89 14.25
CA GLN A 653 26.61 0.70 15.02
C GLN A 653 25.10 0.54 15.28
N GLY A 654 24.33 1.62 15.14
CA GLY A 654 22.88 1.63 15.38
C GLY A 654 22.49 1.74 16.85
N THR A 655 21.19 1.93 17.08
CA THR A 655 20.57 2.01 18.41
C THR A 655 19.99 0.68 18.93
N VAL A 656 19.94 -0.36 18.08
CA VAL A 656 19.23 -1.62 18.33
C VAL A 656 19.64 -2.35 19.61
N TRP A 657 20.90 -2.22 20.01
CA TRP A 657 21.46 -2.87 21.20
C TRP A 657 21.25 -2.08 22.49
N ARG A 658 20.82 -0.82 22.39
CA ARG A 658 20.76 0.14 23.50
C ARG A 658 19.33 0.53 23.88
N GLU A 659 18.42 0.53 22.92
CA GLU A 659 17.07 1.05 23.09
C GLU A 659 16.04 0.00 22.64
N ALA A 660 15.10 -0.38 23.51
CA ALA A 660 14.00 -1.26 23.12
C ALA A 660 12.87 -0.49 22.39
N VAL A 661 12.77 0.82 22.66
CA VAL A 661 11.81 1.74 22.03
C VAL A 661 12.49 2.44 20.85
N ASN A 662 11.74 2.78 19.79
CA ASN A 662 12.30 3.32 18.56
C ASN A 662 12.73 4.81 18.65
N GLY A 663 12.44 5.50 19.75
CA GLY A 663 12.92 6.86 20.00
C GLY A 663 12.54 7.88 18.91
N ARG A 664 13.50 8.73 18.52
CA ARG A 664 13.30 9.84 17.58
C ARG A 664 12.95 9.39 16.16
N VAL A 665 13.28 8.16 15.75
CA VAL A 665 13.01 7.69 14.38
C VAL A 665 11.51 7.66 14.07
N MET A 666 10.67 7.49 15.10
CA MET A 666 9.20 7.52 14.98
C MET A 666 8.64 8.90 14.64
N THR A 667 9.46 9.96 14.72
CA THR A 667 9.07 11.32 14.31
C THR A 667 9.21 11.55 12.81
N VAL A 668 9.92 10.66 12.10
CA VAL A 668 10.09 10.70 10.65
C VAL A 668 8.77 10.26 10.01
N PRO A 669 8.12 11.12 9.21
CA PRO A 669 6.88 10.73 8.53
C PRO A 669 7.15 9.61 7.52
N VAL A 670 6.21 8.69 7.39
CA VAL A 670 6.25 7.66 6.35
C VAL A 670 7.52 6.77 6.47
N VAL A 671 8.03 6.61 7.70
CA VAL A 671 9.20 5.79 8.05
C VAL A 671 8.97 4.30 7.80
N GLU A 672 7.73 3.85 7.79
CA GLU A 672 7.36 2.48 7.44
C GLU A 672 7.50 2.18 5.94
N SER A 673 7.44 3.17 5.05
CA SER A 673 7.54 2.99 3.59
C SER A 673 8.73 3.74 2.98
N ASP A 674 8.57 5.02 2.69
CA ASP A 674 9.47 5.82 1.85
C ASP A 674 10.78 6.12 2.60
N PHE A 675 10.67 6.30 3.92
CA PHE A 675 11.80 6.51 4.82
C PHE A 675 12.25 5.23 5.55
N ALA A 676 11.93 4.04 5.03
CA ALA A 676 12.41 2.78 5.59
C ALA A 676 13.96 2.71 5.73
N PRO A 677 14.78 3.20 4.77
CA PRO A 677 16.24 3.23 4.96
C PRO A 677 16.69 4.01 6.20
N THR A 678 15.99 5.10 6.55
CA THR A 678 16.25 5.85 7.78
C THR A 678 16.07 4.97 9.02
N PHE A 679 15.03 4.13 9.05
CA PHE A 679 14.85 3.16 10.13
C PHE A 679 16.00 2.16 10.19
N PHE A 680 16.40 1.57 9.06
CA PHE A 680 17.51 0.62 9.02
C PHE A 680 18.83 1.23 9.52
N LEU A 681 19.15 2.45 9.06
CA LEU A 681 20.38 3.15 9.45
C LEU A 681 20.35 3.61 10.91
N ASN A 682 19.21 4.12 11.41
CA ASN A 682 19.09 4.49 12.81
C ASN A 682 19.19 3.25 13.72
N ARG A 683 18.43 2.20 13.39
CA ARG A 683 18.29 1.01 14.23
C ARG A 683 19.55 0.14 14.20
N TYR A 684 20.04 -0.22 13.02
CA TYR A 684 21.14 -1.19 12.86
C TYR A 684 22.49 -0.57 12.48
N GLY A 685 22.52 0.73 12.17
CA GLY A 685 23.74 1.47 11.87
C GLY A 685 24.18 1.40 10.40
N GLY A 686 25.15 2.25 10.06
CA GLY A 686 25.71 2.35 8.70
C GLY A 686 26.35 1.06 8.19
N LEU A 687 26.96 0.23 9.05
CA LEU A 687 27.59 -1.02 8.62
C LEU A 687 26.55 -2.04 8.13
N ALA A 688 25.45 -2.18 8.87
CA ALA A 688 24.32 -3.00 8.46
C ALA A 688 23.66 -2.44 7.19
N GLY A 689 23.58 -1.11 7.06
CA GLY A 689 23.14 -0.44 5.83
C GLY A 689 23.98 -0.83 4.61
N LEU A 690 25.31 -0.84 4.74
CA LEU A 690 26.21 -1.25 3.65
C LEU A 690 26.03 -2.73 3.28
N MET A 691 25.90 -3.61 4.28
CA MET A 691 25.60 -5.03 4.05
C MET A 691 24.27 -5.20 3.31
N LEU A 692 23.24 -4.45 3.70
CA LEU A 692 21.91 -4.47 3.08
C LEU A 692 21.98 -4.04 1.60
N VAL A 693 22.71 -2.96 1.29
CA VAL A 693 22.99 -2.55 -0.10
C VAL A 693 23.70 -3.66 -0.87
N GLY A 694 24.66 -4.35 -0.25
CA GLY A 694 25.33 -5.51 -0.84
C GLY A 694 24.36 -6.66 -1.18
N ILE A 695 23.44 -7.01 -0.28
CA ILE A 695 22.42 -8.04 -0.52
C ILE A 695 21.47 -7.62 -1.64
N GLN A 696 21.07 -6.34 -1.70
CA GLN A 696 20.27 -5.80 -2.80
C GLN A 696 21.01 -5.86 -4.14
N ALA A 697 22.31 -5.57 -4.15
CA ALA A 697 23.13 -5.70 -5.35
C ALA A 697 23.22 -7.15 -5.83
N VAL A 698 23.35 -8.12 -4.91
CA VAL A 698 23.30 -9.55 -5.23
C VAL A 698 21.93 -9.95 -5.78
N PHE A 699 20.83 -9.45 -5.21
CA PHE A 699 19.47 -9.70 -5.71
C PHE A 699 19.31 -9.27 -7.17
N ILE A 700 19.69 -8.02 -7.49
CA ILE A 700 19.67 -7.49 -8.85
C ILE A 700 20.62 -8.29 -9.76
N GLY A 701 21.83 -8.61 -9.27
CA GLY A 701 22.82 -9.41 -9.97
C GLY A 701 22.28 -10.78 -10.37
N LEU A 702 21.57 -11.48 -9.48
CA LEU A 702 20.97 -12.79 -9.75
C LEU A 702 19.86 -12.71 -10.81
N LEU A 703 19.00 -11.68 -10.75
CA LEU A 703 17.99 -11.45 -11.80
C LEU A 703 18.63 -11.24 -13.17
N LEU A 704 19.69 -10.40 -13.24
CA LEU A 704 20.44 -10.17 -14.47
C LEU A 704 21.19 -11.42 -14.94
N MET A 705 21.72 -12.24 -14.03
CA MET A 705 22.36 -13.51 -14.39
C MET A 705 21.36 -14.49 -14.99
N ILE A 706 20.17 -14.63 -14.40
CA ILE A 706 19.07 -15.46 -14.94
C ILE A 706 18.63 -14.92 -16.31
N ALA A 707 18.51 -13.60 -16.47
CA ALA A 707 18.22 -12.97 -17.76
C ALA A 707 19.27 -13.36 -18.83
N ASN A 708 20.55 -13.20 -18.52
CA ASN A 708 21.64 -13.55 -19.45
C ASN A 708 21.68 -15.06 -19.76
N ARG A 709 21.30 -15.93 -18.80
CA ARG A 709 21.16 -17.37 -19.04
C ARG A 709 20.00 -17.66 -19.99
N ALA A 710 18.86 -16.99 -19.82
CA ALA A 710 17.74 -17.09 -20.75
C ALA A 710 18.13 -16.70 -22.18
N LEU A 711 18.96 -15.66 -22.33
CA LEU A 711 19.50 -15.24 -23.62
C LEU A 711 20.46 -16.26 -24.24
N ARG A 712 21.43 -16.80 -23.49
CA ARG A 712 22.41 -17.76 -24.04
C ARG A 712 21.79 -19.05 -24.59
N ARG A 713 20.60 -19.40 -24.08
CA ARG A 713 19.86 -20.59 -24.53
C ARG A 713 19.24 -20.43 -25.92
N LEU A 714 19.28 -19.23 -26.53
CA LEU A 714 18.82 -18.96 -27.89
C LEU A 714 19.62 -19.68 -28.98
N GLY A 715 20.88 -20.04 -28.73
CA GLY A 715 21.82 -20.53 -29.75
C GLY A 715 21.95 -22.05 -29.88
N THR A 716 21.21 -22.86 -29.10
CA THR A 716 21.45 -24.31 -29.00
C THR A 716 20.45 -25.19 -29.77
N GLY A 717 19.61 -24.61 -30.64
CA GLY A 717 18.70 -25.37 -31.52
C GLY A 717 17.59 -26.16 -30.82
N ARG A 718 17.28 -25.88 -29.54
CA ARG A 718 16.32 -26.63 -28.71
C ARG A 718 14.94 -25.98 -28.59
N SER A 719 13.92 -26.84 -28.51
CA SER A 719 12.50 -26.81 -28.04
C SER A 719 11.76 -25.52 -27.63
N TRP A 720 12.37 -24.34 -27.65
CA TRP A 720 11.74 -23.06 -27.37
C TRP A 720 11.89 -22.13 -28.58
N PRO A 721 10.82 -21.47 -29.03
CA PRO A 721 10.94 -20.39 -29.99
C PRO A 721 11.98 -19.37 -29.53
N ALA A 722 12.97 -19.04 -30.39
CA ALA A 722 13.99 -18.03 -30.11
C ALA A 722 13.40 -16.67 -29.64
N ALA A 723 12.15 -16.38 -30.03
CA ALA A 723 11.37 -15.26 -29.53
C ALA A 723 11.24 -15.20 -28.00
N LEU A 724 11.11 -16.34 -27.34
CA LEU A 724 10.85 -16.41 -25.90
C LEU A 724 12.09 -16.11 -25.06
N GLY A 725 13.27 -16.58 -25.46
CA GLY A 725 14.52 -16.30 -24.72
C GLY A 725 14.88 -14.81 -24.72
N GLY A 726 14.69 -14.13 -25.87
CA GLY A 726 14.84 -12.68 -25.97
C GLY A 726 13.80 -11.94 -25.11
N PHE A 727 12.55 -12.39 -25.13
CA PHE A 727 11.47 -11.81 -24.31
C PHE A 727 11.81 -11.89 -22.81
N PHE A 728 12.24 -13.03 -22.30
CA PHE A 728 12.63 -13.16 -20.89
C PHE A 728 13.87 -12.36 -20.55
N TYR A 729 14.86 -12.32 -21.44
CA TYR A 729 16.05 -11.49 -21.25
C TYR A 729 15.68 -10.02 -21.04
N PHE A 730 14.90 -9.44 -21.94
CA PHE A 730 14.51 -8.03 -21.85
C PHE A 730 13.52 -7.78 -20.70
N THR A 731 12.60 -8.70 -20.43
CA THR A 731 11.64 -8.57 -19.33
C THR A 731 12.37 -8.56 -17.99
N LEU A 732 13.24 -9.54 -17.73
CA LEU A 732 13.99 -9.61 -16.48
C LEU A 732 15.01 -8.48 -16.35
N SER A 733 15.68 -8.08 -17.44
CA SER A 733 16.63 -6.96 -17.41
C SER A 733 15.93 -5.63 -17.12
N GLY A 734 14.80 -5.37 -17.78
CA GLY A 734 13.99 -4.17 -17.54
C GLY A 734 13.40 -4.16 -16.13
N SER A 735 12.79 -5.26 -15.70
CA SER A 735 12.24 -5.37 -14.34
C SER A 735 13.31 -5.24 -13.26
N ALA A 736 14.50 -5.82 -13.44
CA ALA A 736 15.63 -5.63 -12.55
C ALA A 736 16.11 -4.16 -12.52
N ALA A 737 16.07 -3.46 -13.65
CA ALA A 737 16.39 -2.03 -13.72
C ALA A 737 15.42 -1.18 -12.89
N LEU A 738 14.12 -1.44 -13.01
CA LEU A 738 13.11 -0.76 -12.21
C LEU A 738 13.30 -1.03 -10.70
N LEU A 739 13.57 -2.27 -10.30
CA LEU A 739 13.86 -2.62 -8.90
C LEU A 739 15.12 -1.91 -8.39
N ALA A 740 16.19 -1.89 -9.19
CA ALA A 740 17.43 -1.17 -8.86
C ALA A 740 17.19 0.35 -8.73
N ALA A 741 16.36 0.91 -9.61
CA ALA A 741 15.98 2.33 -9.56
C ALA A 741 15.18 2.66 -8.29
N HIS A 742 14.28 1.78 -7.85
CA HIS A 742 13.60 1.91 -6.55
C HIS A 742 14.57 1.91 -5.37
N PHE A 743 15.53 0.96 -5.34
CA PHE A 743 16.56 0.96 -4.29
C PHE A 743 17.37 2.25 -4.31
N LEU A 744 17.83 2.69 -5.48
CA LEU A 744 18.61 3.92 -5.64
C LEU A 744 17.84 5.15 -5.16
N MET A 745 16.55 5.25 -5.50
CA MET A 745 15.70 6.38 -5.09
C MET A 745 15.42 6.40 -3.60
N SER A 746 15.13 5.23 -3.02
CA SER A 746 14.86 5.10 -1.60
C SER A 746 16.11 5.48 -0.78
N TRP A 747 17.28 4.91 -1.11
CA TRP A 747 18.54 5.30 -0.49
C TRP A 747 18.90 6.77 -0.74
N GLY A 748 18.77 7.23 -1.98
CA GLY A 748 19.12 8.60 -2.36
C GLY A 748 18.25 9.65 -1.66
N THR A 749 16.96 9.40 -1.50
CA THR A 749 16.03 10.28 -0.77
C THR A 749 16.41 10.36 0.72
N ASN A 750 16.68 9.21 1.35
CA ASN A 750 16.94 9.15 2.79
C ASN A 750 18.32 9.71 3.17
N LEU A 751 19.32 9.55 2.29
CA LEU A 751 20.67 10.08 2.47
C LEU A 751 20.84 11.52 1.98
N GLY A 752 19.82 12.10 1.33
CA GLY A 752 19.85 13.45 0.79
C GLY A 752 20.57 13.60 -0.56
N PHE A 753 20.90 12.51 -1.25
CA PHE A 753 21.47 12.53 -2.60
C PHE A 753 20.44 12.82 -3.70
N LEU A 754 19.16 12.61 -3.42
CA LEU A 754 18.04 12.90 -4.32
C LEU A 754 16.99 13.72 -3.57
N PRO A 755 16.19 14.53 -4.30
CA PRO A 755 15.02 15.18 -3.71
C PRO A 755 14.08 14.17 -3.06
N VAL A 756 13.25 14.62 -2.11
CA VAL A 756 12.30 13.73 -1.44
C VAL A 756 11.29 13.19 -2.45
N MET A 757 11.38 11.88 -2.70
CA MET A 757 10.54 11.12 -3.62
C MET A 757 9.73 10.08 -2.85
N GLY A 758 8.45 9.92 -3.19
CA GLY A 758 7.54 8.99 -2.52
C GLY A 758 7.64 7.56 -3.07
N GLN A 759 8.81 6.92 -2.99
CA GLN A 759 9.02 5.58 -3.53
C GLN A 759 9.37 4.57 -2.42
N PRO A 760 8.58 3.49 -2.27
CA PRO A 760 8.83 2.50 -1.24
C PRO A 760 10.04 1.63 -1.57
N MET A 761 10.73 1.15 -0.53
CA MET A 761 11.84 0.23 -0.68
C MET A 761 11.34 -1.21 -0.99
N PRO A 762 11.72 -1.83 -2.11
CA PRO A 762 11.29 -3.19 -2.46
C PRO A 762 11.65 -4.21 -1.36
N LEU A 763 10.73 -5.13 -1.03
CA LEU A 763 10.84 -6.19 0.00
C LEU A 763 11.02 -5.71 1.46
N LEU A 764 11.46 -4.48 1.68
CA LEU A 764 11.95 -3.99 2.98
C LEU A 764 10.97 -3.06 3.69
N SER A 765 9.95 -2.56 2.99
CA SER A 765 9.08 -1.49 3.46
C SER A 765 7.59 -1.86 3.36
N ALA A 766 6.74 -1.08 4.01
CA ALA A 766 5.28 -1.27 4.07
C ALA A 766 4.60 -0.87 2.74
N ALA A 767 4.85 -1.63 1.68
CA ALA A 767 4.32 -1.38 0.34
C ALA A 767 3.68 -2.63 -0.26
N GLY A 768 2.49 -2.97 0.26
CA GLY A 768 1.77 -4.19 -0.10
C GLY A 768 1.51 -4.33 -1.60
N SER A 769 1.00 -3.27 -2.25
CA SER A 769 0.76 -3.26 -3.70
C SER A 769 2.04 -3.47 -4.50
N HIS A 770 3.12 -2.76 -4.17
CA HIS A 770 4.42 -2.92 -4.82
C HIS A 770 4.97 -4.34 -4.67
N LEU A 771 4.84 -4.93 -3.47
CA LEU A 771 5.26 -6.29 -3.19
C LEU A 771 4.54 -7.31 -4.09
N VAL A 772 3.20 -7.29 -4.12
CA VAL A 772 2.40 -8.34 -4.78
C VAL A 772 2.15 -8.13 -6.27
N LEU A 773 2.17 -6.87 -6.75
CA LEU A 773 1.93 -6.55 -8.17
C LEU A 773 3.21 -6.40 -8.99
N PHE A 774 4.34 -6.14 -8.34
CA PHE A 774 5.58 -5.82 -9.03
C PHE A 774 6.70 -6.78 -8.62
N VAL A 775 7.14 -6.76 -7.36
CA VAL A 775 8.35 -7.48 -6.92
C VAL A 775 8.21 -8.99 -7.01
N LEU A 776 7.22 -9.57 -6.32
CA LEU A 776 7.06 -11.03 -6.25
C LEU A 776 6.71 -11.67 -7.61
N PRO A 777 5.90 -11.05 -8.48
CA PRO A 777 5.73 -11.52 -9.87
C PRO A 777 7.03 -11.62 -10.66
N ILE A 778 7.96 -10.67 -10.51
CA ILE A 778 9.27 -10.72 -11.18
C ILE A 778 10.10 -11.91 -10.66
N VAL A 779 10.11 -12.13 -9.35
CA VAL A 779 10.79 -13.27 -8.72
C VAL A 779 10.19 -14.59 -9.21
N ALA A 780 8.86 -14.70 -9.19
CA ALA A 780 8.15 -15.90 -9.66
C ALA A 780 8.44 -16.19 -11.14
N LEU A 781 8.47 -15.16 -12.00
CA LEU A 781 8.85 -15.31 -13.40
C LEU A 781 10.29 -15.80 -13.55
N ALA A 782 11.25 -15.21 -12.83
CA ALA A 782 12.66 -15.61 -12.86
C ALA A 782 12.85 -17.08 -12.43
N VAL A 783 12.19 -17.49 -11.35
CA VAL A 783 12.18 -18.88 -10.87
C VAL A 783 11.56 -19.81 -11.93
N ALA A 784 10.42 -19.45 -12.51
CA ALA A 784 9.75 -20.27 -13.52
C ALA A 784 10.61 -20.48 -14.78
N ILE A 785 11.31 -19.44 -15.24
CA ILE A 785 12.24 -19.52 -16.38
C ILE A 785 13.37 -20.49 -16.09
N GLU A 786 13.98 -20.39 -14.91
CA GLU A 786 15.15 -21.17 -14.56
C GLU A 786 14.79 -22.62 -14.18
N GLU A 787 13.71 -22.86 -13.44
CA GLU A 787 13.28 -24.22 -13.06
C GLU A 787 12.93 -25.06 -14.29
N ARG A 788 12.26 -24.47 -15.28
CA ARG A 788 11.95 -25.21 -16.50
C ARG A 788 13.20 -25.60 -17.28
N SER A 789 14.20 -24.72 -17.31
CA SER A 789 15.47 -25.04 -17.96
C SER A 789 16.26 -26.15 -17.27
N HIS A 790 15.99 -26.37 -15.98
CA HIS A 790 16.60 -27.44 -15.21
C HIS A 790 15.87 -28.78 -15.39
N ASP A 791 14.58 -28.76 -15.76
CA ASP A 791 13.74 -29.95 -16.02
C ASP A 791 13.98 -30.59 -17.38
N ASP A 792 14.46 -29.81 -18.35
CA ASP A 792 14.94 -30.29 -19.63
C ASP A 792 16.48 -30.15 -19.70
N PRO A 793 17.26 -30.80 -18.80
CA PRO A 793 18.70 -30.73 -18.85
C PRO A 793 19.18 -31.66 -19.96
N LEU A 794 19.36 -31.06 -21.13
CA LEU A 794 20.33 -31.42 -22.15
C LEU A 794 20.44 -32.90 -22.54
#